data_AF-A0A4Y1R6J6-F1
#
_entry.id   AF-A0A4Y1R6J6-F1
#
_cell.length_a   1.000
_cell.length_b   1.000
_cell.length_c   1.000
_cell.angle_alpha   90.00
_cell.angle_beta   90.00
_cell.angle_gamma   90.00
#
_symmetry.space_group_name_H-M   'P 1'
#
loop_
_entity.id
_entity.type
_entity.pdbx_description
1 polymer ?
#
loop_
_entity_poly.entity_id
_entity_poly.type
_entity_poly.pdbx_seq_one_letter_code
_entity_poly.pdbx_strand_id
1 'polypeptide(L)'
;MRRHRERTPEAQRPDTFLRANSSSSSVRARFEKMIREAQDTVCAAIEAADGGATFKEDVWSRPGGGGGISRVLQDGAVWEKAGVNVSVVYGVMPLEAYRAAKGAAAADHKPGPVPFFASGISSVLHPKNPFAPTLHFNYRYFETDAPQDVPGAPRQWWFGGGTDLTPAYIFEEDVKHFHQVQKSACDKFDPTFYPRFKKWCDDYFYIKHRDERRGLGGIFFDDLNDYDQDMLLSFATECANSVVPAYIPIIEKRKDLPFTDQQKAWQQLRRGRYVEFNLVYDRGTTFGLKTGGRIESILVSLPLTARWEYDHKPEEGSEEWKLLDACINPKEWTLLRNQPTSPFLHSVPSSTVRCAVIEKDPGGQRPDTFLRANSSSSSVRARFEKMIREAQDTVCAAIEAADGGATFKEDVWSRPGGGGGISRVLQDGAVWEKAGVNVSVVYGVMPLEAYRAAKGAAAADHKPGPVPFFASGISSVLHPKNPFAPTLHFNYRYFETDAPQDVPGAPRQWWFGGGTDLTPAYIFEEDVKHFHQVQKSACDKFDPTFYPRFKKWCDDYFYIKHRDERRGLGGIFFDDLNDYDQDMLLSFATECANSVVPAYIPIIEKRKDLPFTDQQKAWQQLRRGRYVEFNLVYDRGTTFGLKTGGRIESILVSLPLTARWEYDHKPEEGSEEWKLLDACINPKE
;
A
#
# COMPACT_ATOMS: atom_id res chain seq x y z
N MET A 1 -17.28 4.40 -25.21
CA MET A 1 -16.14 4.91 -26.02
C MET A 1 -14.93 5.06 -25.11
N ARG A 2 -13.88 4.28 -25.38
CA ARG A 2 -12.67 4.09 -24.56
C ARG A 2 -11.84 5.39 -24.45
N ARG A 3 -11.67 5.96 -23.26
CA ARG A 3 -10.60 6.92 -22.95
C ARG A 3 -9.72 6.30 -21.85
N HIS A 4 -8.40 6.37 -22.03
CA HIS A 4 -7.32 5.79 -21.19
C HIS A 4 -6.78 4.38 -21.48
N ARG A 5 -6.84 3.87 -22.72
CA ARG A 5 -5.78 2.94 -23.17
C ARG A 5 -4.58 3.76 -23.64
N GLU A 6 -3.73 4.21 -22.71
CA GLU A 6 -2.53 5.00 -23.03
C GLU A 6 -1.40 4.21 -23.70
N ARG A 7 -1.58 2.90 -23.95
CA ARG A 7 -0.56 2.03 -24.56
C ARG A 7 -1.20 1.05 -25.53
N THR A 8 -0.54 0.80 -26.65
CA THR A 8 -1.01 -0.08 -27.73
C THR A 8 -0.24 -1.41 -27.64
N PRO A 9 -0.94 -2.56 -27.56
CA PRO A 9 -0.27 -3.86 -27.69
C PRO A 9 0.41 -3.98 -29.05
N GLU A 10 1.63 -4.50 -29.07
CA GLU A 10 2.37 -4.77 -30.30
C GLU A 10 2.37 -6.28 -30.56
N ALA A 11 2.17 -6.68 -31.81
CA ALA A 11 2.13 -8.09 -32.18
C ALA A 11 3.51 -8.76 -32.14
N GLN A 12 4.58 -7.98 -32.30
CA GLN A 12 5.96 -8.47 -32.35
C GLN A 12 6.89 -7.53 -31.58
N ARG A 13 7.93 -8.11 -30.96
CA ARG A 13 9.01 -7.38 -30.30
C ARG A 13 9.85 -6.64 -31.36
N PRO A 14 9.93 -5.30 -31.33
CA PRO A 14 10.81 -4.57 -32.24
C PRO A 14 12.27 -4.73 -31.83
N ASP A 15 13.18 -4.59 -32.80
CA ASP A 15 14.64 -4.64 -32.61
C ASP A 15 15.12 -3.58 -31.60
N THR A 16 14.52 -2.39 -31.64
CA THR A 16 14.77 -1.30 -30.68
C THR A 16 13.48 -0.51 -30.47
N PHE A 17 13.31 0.02 -29.26
CA PHE A 17 12.27 1.00 -28.94
C PHE A 17 12.76 2.44 -29.10
N LEU A 18 14.03 2.65 -29.45
CA LEU A 18 14.58 3.99 -29.68
C LEU A 18 14.02 4.62 -30.96
N ARG A 19 14.20 5.93 -31.07
CA ARG A 19 13.86 6.67 -32.30
C ARG A 19 14.75 6.20 -33.45
N ALA A 20 14.19 6.15 -34.67
CA ALA A 20 14.84 5.63 -35.88
C ALA A 20 16.22 6.23 -36.22
N ASN A 21 16.59 7.41 -35.68
CA ASN A 21 17.87 8.07 -35.93
C ASN A 21 18.85 8.00 -34.74
N SER A 22 18.63 7.09 -33.80
CA SER A 22 19.49 6.95 -32.61
C SER A 22 20.79 6.20 -32.98
N SER A 23 21.95 6.77 -32.64
CA SER A 23 23.24 6.09 -32.87
C SER A 23 23.34 4.81 -32.04
N SER A 24 23.73 3.71 -32.67
CA SER A 24 23.98 2.41 -32.02
C SER A 24 25.13 2.45 -31.00
N SER A 25 26.05 3.42 -31.12
CA SER A 25 27.14 3.64 -30.16
C SER A 25 26.73 4.45 -28.92
N SER A 26 25.54 5.06 -28.92
CA SER A 26 25.08 5.88 -27.80
C SER A 26 24.84 5.06 -26.54
N VAL A 27 25.00 5.71 -25.37
CA VAL A 27 24.67 5.09 -24.07
C VAL A 27 23.22 4.64 -24.02
N ARG A 28 22.28 5.39 -24.63
CA ARG A 28 20.87 4.99 -24.75
C ARG A 28 20.71 3.63 -25.45
N ALA A 29 21.36 3.44 -26.60
CA ALA A 29 21.31 2.19 -27.38
C ALA A 29 22.01 1.03 -26.66
N ARG A 30 23.19 1.27 -26.09
CA ARG A 30 23.94 0.26 -25.34
C ARG A 30 23.21 -0.17 -24.07
N PHE A 31 22.58 0.77 -23.36
CA PHE A 31 21.80 0.48 -22.16
C PHE A 31 20.51 -0.29 -22.51
N GLU A 32 19.77 0.10 -23.56
CA GLU A 32 18.61 -0.68 -24.02
C GLU A 32 19.00 -2.13 -24.36
N LYS A 33 20.11 -2.31 -25.09
CA LYS A 33 20.61 -3.63 -25.42
C LYS A 33 20.89 -4.45 -24.16
N MET A 34 21.63 -3.87 -23.21
CA MET A 34 21.98 -4.52 -21.94
C MET A 34 20.73 -4.96 -21.16
N ILE A 35 19.72 -4.09 -20.99
CA ILE A 35 18.52 -4.45 -20.20
C ILE A 35 17.68 -5.54 -20.89
N ARG A 36 17.68 -5.60 -22.22
CA ARG A 36 17.00 -6.66 -22.99
C ARG A 36 17.73 -7.99 -22.86
N GLU A 37 19.06 -8.00 -22.98
CA GLU A 37 19.89 -9.19 -22.77
C GLU A 37 19.78 -9.70 -21.33
N ALA A 38 19.72 -8.81 -20.34
CA ALA A 38 19.48 -9.16 -18.95
C ALA A 38 18.08 -9.78 -18.75
N GLN A 39 17.03 -9.23 -19.38
CA GLN A 39 15.69 -9.82 -19.34
C GLN A 39 15.67 -11.22 -19.95
N ASP A 40 16.30 -11.41 -21.11
CA ASP A 40 16.39 -12.71 -21.78
C ASP A 40 17.15 -13.73 -20.92
N THR A 41 18.28 -13.34 -20.34
CA THR A 41 19.12 -14.19 -19.46
C THR A 41 18.39 -14.57 -18.17
N VAL A 42 17.75 -13.61 -17.49
CA VAL A 42 17.02 -13.86 -16.24
C VAL A 42 15.82 -14.75 -16.51
N CYS A 43 15.01 -14.46 -17.54
CA CYS A 43 13.84 -15.28 -17.86
C CYS A 43 14.23 -16.73 -18.17
N ALA A 44 15.26 -16.95 -18.99
CA ALA A 44 15.73 -18.30 -19.31
C ALA A 44 16.19 -19.08 -18.07
N ALA A 45 16.90 -18.42 -17.15
CA ALA A 45 17.35 -19.04 -15.91
C ALA A 45 16.18 -19.41 -14.97
N ILE A 46 15.15 -18.56 -14.92
CA ILE A 46 13.94 -18.78 -14.13
C ILE A 46 13.10 -19.92 -14.71
N GLU A 47 12.87 -19.95 -16.03
CA GLU A 47 12.14 -21.05 -16.70
C GLU A 47 12.84 -22.40 -16.51
N ALA A 48 14.17 -22.42 -16.64
CA ALA A 48 14.97 -23.63 -16.41
C ALA A 48 14.85 -24.13 -14.96
N ALA A 49 14.91 -23.23 -13.98
CA ALA A 49 14.78 -23.59 -12.56
C ALA A 49 13.36 -23.98 -12.16
N ASP A 50 12.33 -23.44 -12.83
CA ASP A 50 10.90 -23.77 -12.60
C ASP A 50 10.56 -25.16 -13.15
N GLY A 51 11.17 -25.55 -14.28
CA GLY A 51 11.07 -26.91 -14.81
C GLY A 51 9.78 -27.22 -15.58
N GLY A 52 9.02 -26.20 -15.99
CA GLY A 52 7.85 -26.40 -16.84
C GLY A 52 7.06 -25.16 -17.25
N ALA A 53 7.05 -24.09 -16.45
CA ALA A 53 6.35 -22.86 -16.81
C ALA A 53 7.20 -21.94 -17.68
N THR A 54 6.54 -21.22 -18.61
CA THR A 54 7.16 -20.22 -19.49
C THR A 54 6.58 -18.83 -19.21
N PHE A 55 7.38 -17.79 -19.42
CA PHE A 55 6.89 -16.41 -19.34
C PHE A 55 5.89 -16.11 -20.46
N LYS A 56 4.77 -15.48 -20.09
CA LYS A 56 3.90 -14.76 -21.02
C LYS A 56 4.55 -13.42 -21.34
N GLU A 57 4.83 -13.17 -22.62
CA GLU A 57 5.39 -11.90 -23.10
C GLU A 57 4.29 -10.98 -23.64
N ASP A 58 4.22 -9.77 -23.10
CA ASP A 58 3.37 -8.68 -23.60
C ASP A 58 4.24 -7.49 -24.05
N VAL A 59 4.30 -7.27 -25.36
CA VAL A 59 4.98 -6.13 -25.98
C VAL A 59 3.99 -4.97 -26.14
N TRP A 60 4.42 -3.75 -25.81
CA TRP A 60 3.56 -2.58 -25.90
C TRP A 60 4.31 -1.32 -26.29
N SER A 61 3.63 -0.39 -26.96
CA SER A 61 4.11 0.94 -27.31
C SER A 61 3.27 2.03 -26.63
N ARG A 62 3.80 3.26 -26.58
CA ARG A 62 3.11 4.44 -26.01
C ARG A 62 2.93 5.52 -27.08
N PRO A 63 1.77 6.19 -27.18
CA PRO A 63 1.55 7.33 -28.08
C PRO A 63 2.56 8.47 -27.87
N GLY A 64 3.00 8.69 -26.63
CA GLY A 64 4.00 9.69 -26.28
C GLY A 64 5.45 9.32 -26.65
N GLY A 65 5.68 8.14 -27.23
CA GLY A 65 6.99 7.65 -27.62
C GLY A 65 7.54 6.55 -26.71
N GLY A 66 8.20 5.57 -27.33
CA GLY A 66 8.78 4.41 -26.67
C GLY A 66 7.81 3.24 -26.48
N GLY A 67 8.18 2.31 -25.61
CA GLY A 67 7.45 1.07 -25.36
C GLY A 67 8.10 0.23 -24.26
N GLY A 68 7.77 -1.05 -24.23
CA GLY A 68 8.34 -2.01 -23.30
C GLY A 68 7.94 -3.44 -23.58
N ILE A 69 8.57 -4.35 -22.83
CA ILE A 69 8.32 -5.80 -22.86
C ILE A 69 8.04 -6.22 -21.42
N SER A 70 6.82 -6.65 -21.13
CA SER A 70 6.48 -7.23 -19.83
C SER A 70 6.50 -8.75 -19.97
N ARG A 71 7.31 -9.44 -19.16
CA ARG A 71 7.29 -10.90 -19.08
C ARG A 71 6.78 -11.33 -17.72
N VAL A 72 5.71 -12.12 -17.70
CA VAL A 72 5.11 -12.62 -16.46
C VAL A 72 4.95 -14.13 -16.51
N LEU A 73 5.49 -14.80 -15.50
CA LEU A 73 5.24 -16.21 -15.20
C LEU A 73 4.36 -16.24 -13.95
N GLN A 74 3.27 -16.99 -13.99
CA GLN A 74 2.34 -17.12 -12.86
C GLN A 74 1.99 -18.59 -12.69
N ASP A 75 1.79 -19.00 -11.43
CA ASP A 75 1.40 -20.36 -11.05
C ASP A 75 2.39 -21.47 -11.46
N GLY A 76 3.66 -21.15 -11.75
CA GLY A 76 4.74 -22.10 -12.06
C GLY A 76 5.14 -22.99 -10.88
N ALA A 77 5.90 -24.06 -11.10
CA ALA A 77 6.20 -25.04 -10.05
C ALA A 77 7.01 -24.44 -8.89
N VAL A 78 7.90 -23.49 -9.18
CA VAL A 78 8.77 -22.84 -8.20
C VAL A 78 8.30 -21.43 -7.88
N TRP A 79 7.87 -20.66 -8.89
CA TRP A 79 7.38 -19.29 -8.70
C TRP A 79 5.86 -19.22 -8.73
N GLU A 80 5.24 -18.67 -7.67
CA GLU A 80 3.81 -18.33 -7.69
C GLU A 80 3.58 -17.16 -8.64
N LYS A 81 4.54 -16.23 -8.70
CA LYS A 81 4.53 -15.10 -9.62
C LYS A 81 5.95 -14.57 -9.84
N ALA A 82 6.32 -14.33 -11.08
CA ALA A 82 7.58 -13.73 -11.46
C ALA A 82 7.34 -12.72 -12.58
N GLY A 83 7.79 -11.49 -12.40
CA GLY A 83 7.73 -10.43 -13.40
C GLY A 83 9.13 -9.95 -13.76
N VAL A 84 9.43 -9.82 -15.05
CA VAL A 84 10.66 -9.20 -15.56
C VAL A 84 10.27 -8.22 -16.66
N ASN A 85 10.31 -6.93 -16.37
CA ASN A 85 9.81 -5.88 -17.25
C ASN A 85 10.94 -5.00 -17.77
N VAL A 86 10.96 -4.78 -19.08
CA VAL A 86 11.79 -3.77 -19.75
C VAL A 86 10.90 -2.63 -20.20
N SER A 87 11.37 -1.39 -20.00
CA SER A 87 10.71 -0.19 -20.51
C SER A 87 11.74 0.76 -21.11
N VAL A 88 11.40 1.37 -22.23
CA VAL A 88 12.19 2.38 -22.94
C VAL A 88 11.22 3.49 -23.33
N VAL A 89 11.24 4.61 -22.62
CA VAL A 89 10.26 5.68 -22.74
C VAL A 89 11.00 6.99 -23.00
N TYR A 90 10.43 7.82 -23.87
CA TYR A 90 10.88 9.18 -24.09
C TYR A 90 9.69 10.09 -24.28
N GLY A 91 9.90 11.38 -24.08
CA GLY A 91 8.85 12.37 -24.20
C GLY A 91 9.36 13.76 -23.83
N VAL A 92 8.44 14.63 -23.43
CA VAL A 92 8.74 15.95 -22.88
C VAL A 92 8.41 15.92 -21.39
N MET A 93 9.30 16.43 -20.53
CA MET A 93 9.06 16.44 -19.09
C MET A 93 7.81 17.25 -18.76
N PRO A 94 6.90 16.73 -17.92
CA PRO A 94 5.81 17.54 -17.36
C PRO A 94 6.38 18.73 -16.59
N LEU A 95 5.74 19.90 -16.71
CA LEU A 95 6.19 21.15 -16.10
C LEU A 95 6.40 21.03 -14.58
N GLU A 96 5.58 20.22 -13.92
CA GLU A 96 5.67 19.93 -12.48
C GLU A 96 6.91 19.07 -12.12
N ALA A 97 7.26 18.09 -12.95
CA ALA A 97 8.45 17.26 -12.76
C ALA A 97 9.74 18.07 -12.94
N TYR A 98 9.75 19.00 -13.89
CA TYR A 98 10.85 19.95 -14.07
C TYR A 98 11.02 20.86 -12.84
N ARG A 99 9.92 21.36 -12.25
CA ARG A 99 9.94 22.20 -11.04
C ARG A 99 10.44 21.43 -9.81
N ALA A 100 10.05 20.16 -9.66
CA ALA A 100 10.54 19.31 -8.59
C ALA A 100 12.04 19.00 -8.71
N ALA A 101 12.56 18.85 -9.93
CA ALA A 101 13.97 18.57 -10.19
C ALA A 101 14.91 19.78 -10.00
N LYS A 102 14.43 21.03 -10.19
CA LYS A 102 15.26 22.24 -10.06
C LYS A 102 15.23 22.93 -8.69
N GLY A 103 14.38 22.49 -7.77
CA GLY A 103 14.13 23.20 -6.51
C GLY A 103 13.42 24.56 -6.74
N ALA A 104 12.85 25.14 -5.69
CA ALA A 104 11.94 26.30 -5.74
C ALA A 104 12.55 27.64 -6.22
N ALA A 105 13.73 27.64 -6.86
CA ALA A 105 14.53 28.83 -7.14
C ALA A 105 14.29 29.50 -8.52
N ALA A 106 13.24 29.17 -9.25
CA ALA A 106 12.93 29.84 -10.52
C ALA A 106 11.42 30.03 -10.72
N ALA A 107 10.84 31.05 -10.08
CA ALA A 107 9.42 31.38 -10.19
C ALA A 107 9.06 32.19 -11.45
N ASP A 108 10.03 32.83 -12.12
CA ASP A 108 9.74 33.87 -13.14
C ASP A 108 10.04 33.47 -14.60
N HIS A 109 10.37 32.21 -14.88
CA HIS A 109 10.50 31.71 -16.26
C HIS A 109 9.63 30.47 -16.47
N LYS A 110 8.79 30.47 -17.52
CA LYS A 110 8.17 29.25 -18.03
C LYS A 110 9.25 28.48 -18.78
N PRO A 111 9.80 27.38 -18.22
CA PRO A 111 10.83 26.62 -18.91
C PRO A 111 10.29 26.06 -20.23
N GLY A 112 11.14 26.04 -21.25
CA GLY A 112 10.82 25.37 -22.51
C GLY A 112 10.58 23.86 -22.32
N PRO A 113 9.98 23.16 -23.31
CA PRO A 113 9.82 21.72 -23.25
C PRO A 113 11.20 21.05 -23.16
N VAL A 114 11.49 20.33 -22.07
CA VAL A 114 12.74 19.56 -21.91
C VAL A 114 12.47 18.11 -22.30
N PRO A 115 13.02 17.62 -23.43
CA PRO A 115 12.92 16.22 -23.78
C PRO A 115 13.63 15.34 -22.74
N PHE A 116 13.06 14.19 -22.44
CA PHE A 116 13.69 13.18 -21.60
C PHE A 116 13.69 11.80 -22.26
N PHE A 117 14.63 10.99 -21.81
CA PHE A 117 14.76 9.57 -22.08
C PHE A 117 14.87 8.83 -20.74
N ALA A 118 14.12 7.75 -20.60
CA ALA A 118 14.17 6.86 -19.44
C ALA A 118 14.08 5.42 -19.94
N SER A 119 15.01 4.58 -19.52
CA SER A 119 14.97 3.15 -19.81
C SER A 119 15.37 2.34 -18.60
N GLY A 120 14.87 1.11 -18.49
CA GLY A 120 15.26 0.24 -17.39
C GLY A 120 14.63 -1.14 -17.45
N ILE A 121 15.27 -2.05 -16.72
CA ILE A 121 14.73 -3.34 -16.32
C ILE A 121 14.27 -3.27 -14.87
N SER A 122 13.14 -3.89 -14.56
CA SER A 122 12.64 -4.06 -13.20
C SER A 122 12.00 -5.43 -13.07
N SER A 123 12.30 -6.12 -11.97
CA SER A 123 11.82 -7.47 -11.74
C SER A 123 11.48 -7.69 -10.28
N VAL A 124 10.46 -8.51 -10.05
CA VAL A 124 10.11 -9.06 -8.76
C VAL A 124 9.79 -10.53 -8.94
N LEU A 125 10.38 -11.37 -8.09
CA LEU A 125 10.28 -12.82 -8.17
C LEU A 125 9.77 -13.36 -6.84
N HIS A 126 8.61 -14.00 -6.85
CA HIS A 126 7.94 -14.54 -5.68
C HIS A 126 7.88 -16.07 -5.76
N PRO A 127 8.79 -16.79 -5.06
CA PRO A 127 8.71 -18.24 -4.97
C PRO A 127 7.51 -18.74 -4.16
N LYS A 128 7.03 -19.94 -4.49
CA LYS A 128 5.98 -20.68 -3.77
C LYS A 128 6.48 -21.16 -2.40
N ASN A 129 7.71 -21.68 -2.34
CA ASN A 129 8.27 -22.26 -1.12
C ASN A 129 8.66 -21.17 -0.10
N PRO A 130 8.22 -21.23 1.17
CA PRO A 130 8.59 -20.27 2.23
C PRO A 130 10.10 -20.10 2.43
N PHE A 131 10.89 -21.15 2.16
CA PHE A 131 12.34 -21.12 2.32
C PHE A 131 13.07 -20.52 1.11
N ALA A 132 12.39 -20.36 -0.02
CA ALA A 132 12.94 -19.71 -1.20
C ALA A 132 12.64 -18.20 -1.15
N PRO A 133 13.67 -17.33 -1.13
CA PRO A 133 13.48 -15.91 -0.89
C PRO A 133 12.88 -15.18 -2.09
N THR A 134 12.16 -14.10 -1.80
CA THR A 134 11.78 -13.13 -2.83
C THR A 134 12.96 -12.29 -3.24
N LEU A 135 13.05 -11.98 -4.52
CA LEU A 135 14.06 -11.10 -5.07
C LEU A 135 13.38 -9.92 -5.75
N HIS A 136 13.95 -8.73 -5.58
CA HIS A 136 13.69 -7.59 -6.44
C HIS A 136 15.02 -7.10 -7.03
N PHE A 137 14.98 -6.70 -8.29
CA PHE A 137 16.06 -5.91 -8.87
C PHE A 137 15.53 -4.89 -9.86
N ASN A 138 16.25 -3.78 -9.98
CA ASN A 138 16.00 -2.80 -11.02
C ASN A 138 17.30 -2.13 -11.45
N TYR A 139 17.44 -1.84 -12.73
CA TYR A 139 18.54 -1.04 -13.27
C TYR A 139 17.96 -0.11 -14.33
N ARG A 140 18.19 1.20 -14.16
CA ARG A 140 17.62 2.25 -15.00
C ARG A 140 18.66 3.32 -15.36
N TYR A 141 18.42 3.94 -16.51
CA TYR A 141 19.15 5.08 -17.00
C TYR A 141 18.17 6.17 -17.39
N PHE A 142 18.45 7.38 -16.95
CA PHE A 142 17.68 8.58 -17.29
C PHE A 142 18.61 9.64 -17.89
N GLU A 143 18.10 10.37 -18.88
CA GLU A 143 18.81 11.47 -19.52
C GLU A 143 17.82 12.54 -19.99
N THR A 144 18.17 13.82 -19.83
CA THR A 144 17.49 14.95 -20.48
C THR A 144 18.33 15.50 -21.61
N ASP A 145 17.68 16.06 -22.62
CA ASP A 145 18.38 16.93 -23.56
C ASP A 145 18.72 18.28 -22.88
N ALA A 146 19.67 19.02 -23.45
CA ALA A 146 20.05 20.33 -22.93
C ALA A 146 18.84 21.30 -23.02
N PRO A 147 18.53 22.06 -21.96
CA PRO A 147 17.47 23.07 -22.01
C PRO A 147 17.71 24.06 -23.15
N GLN A 148 16.75 24.20 -24.06
CA GLN A 148 16.88 25.11 -25.22
C GLN A 148 16.83 26.59 -24.81
N ASP A 149 16.24 26.88 -23.66
CA ASP A 149 16.05 28.19 -23.06
C ASP A 149 17.25 28.66 -22.21
N VAL A 150 18.23 27.79 -21.95
CA VAL A 150 19.46 28.14 -21.23
C VAL A 150 20.68 27.79 -22.08
N PRO A 151 21.17 28.71 -22.92
CA PRO A 151 22.36 28.51 -23.72
C PRO A 151 23.56 28.09 -22.85
N GLY A 152 24.13 26.92 -23.13
CA GLY A 152 25.27 26.36 -22.39
C GLY A 152 24.92 25.47 -21.19
N ALA A 153 23.63 25.25 -20.87
CA ALA A 153 23.26 24.31 -19.82
C ALA A 153 23.60 22.85 -20.22
N PRO A 154 24.23 22.07 -19.31
CA PRO A 154 24.60 20.69 -19.62
C PRO A 154 23.36 19.79 -19.67
N ARG A 155 23.47 18.69 -20.43
CA ARG A 155 22.53 17.56 -20.35
C ARG A 155 22.59 16.98 -18.94
N GLN A 156 21.45 16.63 -18.36
CA GLN A 156 21.42 15.89 -17.10
C GLN A 156 21.22 14.41 -17.39
N TRP A 157 21.92 13.57 -16.65
CA TRP A 157 21.77 12.12 -16.75
C TRP A 157 22.14 11.49 -15.42
N TRP A 158 21.62 10.29 -15.18
CA TRP A 158 22.01 9.46 -14.04
C TRP A 158 21.63 8.00 -14.27
N PHE A 159 22.34 7.13 -13.56
CA PHE A 159 21.95 5.75 -13.37
C PHE A 159 21.27 5.59 -12.01
N GLY A 160 20.39 4.60 -11.93
CA GLY A 160 19.84 4.15 -10.67
C GLY A 160 19.59 2.65 -10.73
N GLY A 161 19.59 1.99 -9.58
CA GLY A 161 19.33 0.58 -9.55
C GLY A 161 19.60 -0.07 -8.21
N GLY A 162 19.49 -1.38 -8.20
CA GLY A 162 19.69 -2.19 -7.02
C GLY A 162 19.19 -3.61 -7.21
N THR A 163 19.67 -4.49 -6.35
CA THR A 163 19.16 -5.85 -6.18
C THR A 163 19.04 -6.09 -4.68
N ASP A 164 17.88 -6.54 -4.21
CA ASP A 164 17.60 -6.78 -2.80
C ASP A 164 16.85 -8.10 -2.56
N LEU A 165 17.10 -8.69 -1.40
CA LEU A 165 16.61 -10.01 -1.01
C LEU A 165 15.60 -9.91 0.14
N THR A 166 14.45 -10.55 -0.02
CA THR A 166 13.36 -10.59 0.96
C THR A 166 13.02 -12.06 1.30
N PRO A 167 13.78 -12.72 2.20
CA PRO A 167 13.44 -14.04 2.69
C PRO A 167 12.24 -14.03 3.66
N ALA A 168 11.56 -15.17 3.80
CA ALA A 168 10.68 -15.42 4.94
C ALA A 168 11.41 -16.15 6.09
N TYR A 169 12.48 -16.89 5.79
CA TYR A 169 13.34 -17.55 6.78
C TYR A 169 14.81 -17.27 6.46
N ILE A 170 15.63 -17.10 7.50
CA ILE A 170 17.05 -16.83 7.33
C ILE A 170 17.83 -18.15 7.22
N PHE A 171 18.50 -18.32 6.09
CA PHE A 171 19.64 -19.23 5.95
C PHE A 171 20.89 -18.37 5.80
N GLU A 172 21.77 -18.37 6.80
CA GLU A 172 22.92 -17.44 6.81
C GLU A 172 23.81 -17.61 5.57
N GLU A 173 23.98 -18.83 5.09
CA GLU A 173 24.76 -19.13 3.90
C GLU A 173 24.17 -18.50 2.63
N ASP A 174 22.84 -18.38 2.54
CA ASP A 174 22.17 -17.79 1.38
C ASP A 174 22.32 -16.27 1.40
N VAL A 175 22.13 -15.65 2.57
CA VAL A 175 22.26 -14.20 2.74
C VAL A 175 23.72 -13.76 2.52
N LYS A 176 24.69 -14.53 3.05
CA LYS A 176 26.12 -14.30 2.80
C LYS A 176 26.47 -14.46 1.33
N HIS A 177 25.99 -15.53 0.67
CA HIS A 177 26.19 -15.74 -0.77
C HIS A 177 25.68 -14.56 -1.58
N PHE A 178 24.42 -14.17 -1.36
CA PHE A 178 23.78 -13.06 -2.05
C PHE A 178 24.59 -11.76 -1.91
N HIS A 179 24.90 -11.35 -0.68
CA HIS A 179 25.64 -10.12 -0.40
C HIS A 179 27.09 -10.17 -0.90
N GLN A 180 27.74 -11.32 -0.85
CA GLN A 180 29.10 -11.48 -1.39
C GLN A 180 29.14 -11.33 -2.92
N VAL A 181 28.13 -11.85 -3.64
CA VAL A 181 28.03 -11.67 -5.10
C VAL A 181 27.82 -10.18 -5.43
N GLN A 182 26.91 -9.50 -4.74
CA GLN A 182 26.69 -8.06 -4.92
C GLN A 182 27.95 -7.23 -4.59
N LYS A 183 28.63 -7.55 -3.48
CA LYS A 183 29.89 -6.91 -3.11
C LYS A 183 30.97 -7.12 -4.16
N SER A 184 31.11 -8.32 -4.70
CA SER A 184 32.12 -8.65 -5.72
C SER A 184 31.85 -7.88 -7.03
N ALA A 185 30.58 -7.66 -7.38
CA ALA A 185 30.21 -6.80 -8.50
C ALA A 185 30.61 -5.33 -8.27
N CYS A 186 30.33 -4.80 -7.08
CA CYS A 186 30.71 -3.43 -6.69
C CYS A 186 32.24 -3.22 -6.62
N ASP A 187 32.97 -4.15 -5.99
CA ASP A 187 34.41 -4.06 -5.75
C ASP A 187 35.23 -4.01 -7.04
N LYS A 188 34.69 -4.45 -8.18
CA LYS A 188 35.32 -4.34 -9.51
C LYS A 188 35.48 -2.89 -9.98
N PHE A 189 34.66 -1.98 -9.45
CA PHE A 189 34.57 -0.59 -9.89
C PHE A 189 35.08 0.36 -8.82
N ASP A 190 34.55 0.25 -7.61
CA ASP A 190 34.98 1.05 -6.47
C ASP A 190 34.67 0.29 -5.16
N PRO A 191 35.66 0.03 -4.29
CA PRO A 191 35.45 -0.70 -3.04
C PRO A 191 34.51 0.01 -2.05
N THR A 192 34.23 1.31 -2.25
CA THR A 192 33.27 2.08 -1.43
C THR A 192 31.82 1.91 -1.87
N PHE A 193 31.56 1.38 -3.07
CA PHE A 193 30.21 1.22 -3.61
C PHE A 193 29.36 0.29 -2.77
N TYR A 194 29.84 -0.90 -2.43
CA TYR A 194 29.03 -1.84 -1.66
C TYR A 194 28.64 -1.31 -0.28
N PRO A 195 29.55 -0.81 0.58
CA PRO A 195 29.17 -0.23 1.87
C PRO A 195 28.15 0.91 1.75
N ARG A 196 28.34 1.82 0.78
CA ARG A 196 27.45 2.95 0.51
C ARG A 196 26.06 2.47 0.06
N PHE A 197 26.01 1.61 -0.94
CA PHE A 197 24.76 1.14 -1.55
C PHE A 197 24.01 0.12 -0.70
N LYS A 198 24.71 -0.66 0.13
CA LYS A 198 24.09 -1.53 1.13
C LYS A 198 23.38 -0.71 2.20
N LYS A 199 24.06 0.29 2.77
CA LYS A 199 23.45 1.18 3.74
C LYS A 199 22.22 1.88 3.13
N TRP A 200 22.34 2.37 1.90
CA TRP A 200 21.22 3.01 1.22
C TRP A 200 20.05 2.05 0.98
N CYS A 201 20.32 0.78 0.67
CA CYS A 201 19.31 -0.27 0.55
C CYS A 201 18.54 -0.47 1.87
N ASP A 202 19.26 -0.57 2.99
CA ASP A 202 18.67 -0.73 4.33
C ASP A 202 17.78 0.47 4.73
N ASP A 203 18.16 1.68 4.31
CA ASP A 203 17.40 2.92 4.56
C ASP A 203 16.18 3.06 3.62
N TYR A 204 16.32 2.61 2.36
CA TYR A 204 15.28 2.77 1.34
C TYR A 204 14.08 1.83 1.56
N PHE A 205 14.34 0.55 1.86
CA PHE A 205 13.29 -0.47 2.04
C PHE A 205 12.71 -0.52 3.46
N TYR A 206 12.73 0.60 4.16
CA TYR A 206 12.24 0.74 5.53
C TYR A 206 10.73 1.06 5.57
N ILE A 207 9.96 0.19 6.21
CA ILE A 207 8.52 0.33 6.42
C ILE A 207 8.30 1.16 7.67
N LYS A 208 8.24 2.48 7.50
CA LYS A 208 8.27 3.45 8.62
C LYS A 208 7.25 3.15 9.72
N HIS A 209 6.04 2.75 9.35
CA HIS A 209 4.97 2.49 10.30
C HIS A 209 5.10 1.13 11.02
N ARG A 210 5.97 0.23 10.57
CA ARG A 210 6.26 -1.06 11.22
C ARG A 210 7.59 -1.07 11.99
N ASP A 211 8.41 -0.03 11.82
CA ASP A 211 9.79 0.04 12.36
C ASP A 211 10.66 -1.16 11.93
N GLU A 212 10.48 -1.63 10.69
CA GLU A 212 11.24 -2.76 10.14
C GLU A 212 11.53 -2.55 8.65
N ARG A 213 12.57 -3.22 8.12
CA ARG A 213 12.83 -3.29 6.68
C ARG A 213 11.98 -4.40 6.08
N ARG A 214 11.65 -4.25 4.79
CA ARG A 214 10.91 -5.26 4.02
C ARG A 214 11.61 -6.63 4.06
N GLY A 215 12.93 -6.63 3.89
CA GLY A 215 13.80 -7.81 3.82
C GLY A 215 15.19 -7.53 4.40
N LEU A 216 16.21 -8.19 3.85
CA LEU A 216 17.60 -8.15 4.35
C LEU A 216 18.53 -7.32 3.44
N GLY A 217 17.95 -6.39 2.68
CA GLY A 217 18.67 -5.43 1.86
C GLY A 217 19.41 -6.09 0.68
N GLY A 218 20.51 -5.45 0.28
CA GLY A 218 21.28 -5.76 -0.90
C GLY A 218 22.06 -4.52 -1.32
N ILE A 219 21.93 -4.07 -2.57
CA ILE A 219 22.46 -2.78 -3.01
C ILE A 219 21.33 -1.89 -3.53
N PHE A 220 21.41 -0.59 -3.26
CA PHE A 220 20.52 0.41 -3.84
C PHE A 220 21.30 1.70 -4.13
N PHE A 221 21.06 2.28 -5.30
CA PHE A 221 21.59 3.56 -5.72
C PHE A 221 20.59 4.30 -6.61
N ASP A 222 20.59 5.62 -6.50
CA ASP A 222 19.80 6.53 -7.31
C ASP A 222 20.63 7.77 -7.60
N ASP A 223 20.25 8.54 -8.63
CA ASP A 223 20.93 9.78 -9.01
C ASP A 223 22.47 9.62 -9.18
N LEU A 224 22.92 8.44 -9.62
CA LEU A 224 24.35 8.12 -9.76
C LEU A 224 24.91 8.72 -11.07
N ASN A 225 25.69 9.79 -10.94
CA ASN A 225 26.30 10.54 -12.05
C ASN A 225 27.65 11.17 -11.69
N ASP A 226 28.28 10.69 -10.63
CA ASP A 226 29.54 11.16 -10.05
C ASP A 226 30.81 10.55 -10.70
N TYR A 227 30.64 9.72 -11.74
CA TYR A 227 31.71 9.07 -12.50
C TYR A 227 31.48 9.20 -14.00
N ASP A 228 32.47 8.76 -14.79
CA ASP A 228 32.33 8.65 -16.24
C ASP A 228 31.11 7.80 -16.63
N GLN A 229 30.37 8.23 -17.66
CA GLN A 229 29.11 7.63 -18.06
C GLN A 229 29.29 6.19 -18.59
N ASP A 230 30.39 5.91 -19.28
CA ASP A 230 30.70 4.57 -19.79
C ASP A 230 31.11 3.61 -18.68
N MET A 231 31.83 4.12 -17.67
CA MET A 231 32.12 3.39 -16.44
C MET A 231 30.83 3.01 -15.71
N LEU A 232 29.90 3.95 -15.52
CA LEU A 232 28.63 3.69 -14.84
C LEU A 232 27.70 2.74 -15.62
N LEU A 233 27.70 2.81 -16.95
CA LEU A 233 27.04 1.82 -17.80
C LEU A 233 27.63 0.42 -17.57
N SER A 234 28.96 0.32 -17.50
CA SER A 234 29.66 -0.95 -17.25
C SER A 234 29.36 -1.49 -15.85
N PHE A 235 29.29 -0.61 -14.85
CA PHE A 235 28.88 -0.94 -13.48
C PHE A 235 27.44 -1.47 -13.43
N ALA A 236 26.49 -0.79 -14.08
CA ALA A 236 25.11 -1.25 -14.16
C ALA A 236 24.99 -2.61 -14.87
N THR A 237 25.81 -2.83 -15.90
CA THR A 237 25.89 -4.11 -16.63
C THR A 237 26.40 -5.23 -15.72
N GLU A 238 27.48 -5.00 -14.98
CA GLU A 238 28.01 -5.98 -14.01
C GLU A 238 26.98 -6.31 -12.92
N CYS A 239 26.30 -5.29 -12.41
CA CYS A 239 25.25 -5.50 -11.41
C CYS A 239 24.09 -6.32 -11.97
N ALA A 240 23.61 -6.04 -13.19
CA ALA A 240 22.59 -6.84 -13.86
C ALA A 240 23.03 -8.29 -14.08
N ASN A 241 24.29 -8.51 -14.50
CA ASN A 241 24.85 -9.85 -14.68
C ASN A 241 25.01 -10.62 -13.36
N SER A 242 25.11 -9.92 -12.22
CA SER A 242 25.23 -10.53 -10.90
C SER A 242 23.92 -11.17 -10.38
N VAL A 243 22.77 -10.82 -10.97
CA VAL A 243 21.44 -11.23 -10.50
C VAL A 243 21.27 -12.75 -10.49
N VAL A 244 21.54 -13.42 -11.62
CA VAL A 244 21.37 -14.88 -11.75
C VAL A 244 22.33 -15.63 -10.81
N PRO A 245 23.65 -15.35 -10.78
CA PRO A 245 24.58 -15.96 -9.83
C PRO A 245 24.23 -15.71 -8.36
N ALA A 246 23.66 -14.56 -8.03
CA ALA A 246 23.26 -14.23 -6.66
C ALA A 246 22.01 -15.02 -6.21
N TYR A 247 21.11 -15.38 -7.13
CA TYR A 247 19.78 -15.86 -6.79
C TYR A 247 19.52 -17.34 -7.09
N ILE A 248 19.82 -17.82 -8.31
CA ILE A 248 19.48 -19.19 -8.72
C ILE A 248 20.13 -20.26 -7.83
N PRO A 249 21.40 -20.14 -7.40
CA PRO A 249 21.98 -21.12 -6.48
C PRO A 249 21.26 -21.22 -5.13
N ILE A 250 20.61 -20.14 -4.67
CA ILE A 250 19.78 -20.16 -3.48
C ILE A 250 18.48 -20.90 -3.78
N ILE A 251 17.82 -20.59 -4.91
CA ILE A 251 16.56 -21.23 -5.28
C ILE A 251 16.70 -22.74 -5.45
N GLU A 252 17.74 -23.22 -6.13
CA GLU A 252 17.97 -24.66 -6.31
C GLU A 252 18.16 -25.40 -4.97
N LYS A 253 18.68 -24.74 -3.93
CA LYS A 253 18.81 -25.34 -2.59
C LYS A 253 17.49 -25.37 -1.82
N ARG A 254 16.59 -24.43 -2.07
CA ARG A 254 15.43 -24.17 -1.19
C ARG A 254 14.08 -24.55 -1.78
N LYS A 255 13.94 -24.57 -3.11
CA LYS A 255 12.65 -24.73 -3.79
C LYS A 255 11.90 -26.02 -3.41
N ASP A 256 12.62 -27.10 -3.12
CA ASP A 256 12.07 -28.43 -2.85
C ASP A 256 11.99 -28.80 -1.35
N LEU A 257 12.35 -27.88 -0.45
CA LEU A 257 12.32 -28.16 0.99
C LEU A 257 10.87 -28.31 1.48
N PRO A 258 10.55 -29.35 2.27
CA PRO A 258 9.21 -29.52 2.83
C PRO A 258 8.94 -28.42 3.87
N PHE A 259 7.72 -27.86 3.86
CA PHE A 259 7.30 -26.81 4.80
C PHE A 259 5.94 -27.12 5.41
N THR A 260 5.65 -26.49 6.55
CA THR A 260 4.36 -26.59 7.25
C THR A 260 3.42 -25.44 6.87
N ASP A 261 2.13 -25.59 7.15
CA ASP A 261 1.14 -24.53 6.95
C ASP A 261 1.46 -23.26 7.76
N GLN A 262 2.05 -23.41 8.96
CA GLN A 262 2.51 -22.29 9.77
C GLN A 262 3.64 -21.52 9.06
N GLN A 263 4.58 -22.23 8.43
CA GLN A 263 5.67 -21.60 7.68
C GLN A 263 5.16 -20.91 6.42
N LYS A 264 4.14 -21.49 5.77
CA LYS A 264 3.46 -20.83 4.65
C LYS A 264 2.70 -19.59 5.11
N ALA A 265 1.99 -19.65 6.25
CA ALA A 265 1.30 -18.50 6.83
C ALA A 265 2.27 -17.35 7.16
N TRP A 266 3.44 -17.66 7.73
CA TRP A 266 4.48 -16.67 7.96
C TRP A 266 4.98 -16.03 6.65
N GLN A 267 5.22 -16.82 5.61
CA GLN A 267 5.55 -16.29 4.29
C GLN A 267 4.47 -15.32 3.79
N GLN A 268 3.19 -15.64 3.97
CA GLN A 268 2.08 -14.77 3.58
C GLN A 268 2.03 -13.46 4.39
N LEU A 269 2.41 -13.48 5.67
CA LEU A 269 2.57 -12.26 6.48
C LEU A 269 3.73 -11.39 5.98
N ARG A 270 4.88 -11.99 5.64
CA ARG A 270 6.00 -11.26 5.01
C ARG A 270 5.64 -10.71 3.63
N ARG A 271 4.82 -11.41 2.87
CA ARG A 271 4.23 -10.93 1.61
C ARG A 271 3.31 -9.72 1.85
N GLY A 272 2.55 -9.71 2.94
CA GLY A 272 1.78 -8.54 3.38
C GLY A 272 2.66 -7.31 3.62
N ARG A 273 3.82 -7.46 4.28
CA ARG A 273 4.82 -6.39 4.43
C ARG A 273 5.38 -5.88 3.10
N TYR A 274 5.59 -6.80 2.15
CA TYR A 274 6.03 -6.44 0.80
C TYR A 274 4.99 -5.55 0.09
N VAL A 275 3.71 -5.91 0.18
CA VAL A 275 2.59 -5.12 -0.35
C VAL A 275 2.46 -3.77 0.36
N GLU A 276 2.56 -3.74 1.69
CA GLU A 276 2.56 -2.49 2.48
C GLU A 276 3.64 -1.52 1.99
N PHE A 277 4.89 -1.99 1.80
CA PHE A 277 5.96 -1.15 1.28
C PHE A 277 5.64 -0.61 -0.13
N ASN A 278 5.25 -1.49 -1.05
CA ASN A 278 5.04 -1.11 -2.45
C ASN A 278 3.89 -0.11 -2.62
N LEU A 279 2.79 -0.28 -1.88
CA LEU A 279 1.63 0.59 -2.04
C LEU A 279 1.71 1.90 -1.25
N VAL A 280 2.48 1.94 -0.15
CA VAL A 280 2.57 3.12 0.74
C VAL A 280 3.82 3.96 0.50
N TYR A 281 4.98 3.33 0.29
CA TYR A 281 6.29 3.99 0.33
C TYR A 281 7.06 3.96 -0.98
N ASP A 282 6.87 2.93 -1.82
CA ASP A 282 7.62 2.82 -3.06
C ASP A 282 7.27 3.99 -4.01
N ARG A 283 8.30 4.77 -4.32
CA ARG A 283 8.21 5.94 -5.20
C ARG A 283 7.78 5.51 -6.61
N GLY A 284 8.30 4.39 -7.11
CA GLY A 284 8.02 3.90 -8.46
C GLY A 284 6.56 3.49 -8.62
N THR A 285 6.06 2.65 -7.71
CA THR A 285 4.67 2.18 -7.70
C THR A 285 3.69 3.31 -7.48
N THR A 286 3.89 4.13 -6.44
CA THR A 286 2.95 5.23 -6.11
C THR A 286 2.86 6.25 -7.24
N PHE A 287 3.99 6.63 -7.84
CA PHE A 287 4.01 7.53 -8.99
C PHE A 287 3.28 6.89 -10.18
N GLY A 288 3.62 5.66 -10.54
CA GLY A 288 3.01 4.94 -11.66
C GLY A 288 1.48 4.82 -11.55
N LEU A 289 0.95 4.50 -10.37
CA LEU A 289 -0.49 4.40 -10.13
C LEU A 289 -1.20 5.75 -10.19
N LYS A 290 -0.54 6.84 -9.78
CA LYS A 290 -1.11 8.19 -9.78
C LYS A 290 -1.05 8.88 -11.15
N THR A 291 -0.07 8.53 -11.99
CA THR A 291 0.13 9.13 -13.31
C THR A 291 -0.44 8.30 -14.46
N GLY A 292 -1.26 7.28 -14.19
CA GLY A 292 -1.91 6.47 -15.23
C GLY A 292 -0.97 5.48 -15.96
N GLY A 293 0.09 5.00 -15.30
CA GLY A 293 0.94 3.95 -15.86
C GLY A 293 0.19 2.62 -16.08
N ARG A 294 0.76 1.70 -16.89
CA ARG A 294 0.15 0.38 -17.11
C ARG A 294 0.08 -0.38 -15.78
N ILE A 295 -1.14 -0.48 -15.26
CA ILE A 295 -1.45 -1.10 -13.97
C ILE A 295 -0.79 -2.47 -13.85
N GLU A 296 -0.99 -3.33 -14.85
CA GLU A 296 -0.48 -4.70 -14.85
C GLU A 296 1.06 -4.77 -14.85
N SER A 297 1.75 -3.79 -15.42
CA SER A 297 3.22 -3.70 -15.33
C SER A 297 3.70 -3.17 -13.97
N ILE A 298 2.89 -2.37 -13.28
CA ILE A 298 3.22 -1.82 -11.95
C ILE A 298 2.94 -2.86 -10.86
N LEU A 299 1.75 -3.46 -10.91
CA LEU A 299 1.25 -4.41 -9.91
C LEU A 299 1.74 -5.84 -10.16
N VAL A 300 2.55 -6.09 -11.20
CA VAL A 300 3.32 -7.35 -11.31
C VAL A 300 4.21 -7.55 -10.08
N SER A 301 4.63 -6.46 -9.43
CA SER A 301 5.42 -6.46 -8.20
C SER A 301 4.67 -6.99 -6.98
N LEU A 302 3.33 -7.07 -7.04
CA LEU A 302 2.55 -7.63 -5.96
C LEU A 302 2.54 -9.16 -6.07
N PRO A 303 2.68 -9.88 -4.95
CA PRO A 303 2.64 -11.34 -4.95
C PRO A 303 1.28 -11.88 -5.36
N LEU A 304 1.24 -13.18 -5.65
CA LEU A 304 -0.02 -13.83 -5.98
C LEU A 304 -0.97 -13.75 -4.78
N THR A 305 -0.50 -14.03 -3.57
CA THR A 305 -1.28 -13.91 -2.33
C THR A 305 -0.50 -13.23 -1.21
N ALA A 306 -1.22 -12.64 -0.25
CA ALA A 306 -0.66 -12.07 0.97
C ALA A 306 -1.66 -12.17 2.14
N ARG A 307 -1.17 -12.06 3.38
CA ARG A 307 -1.96 -12.14 4.62
C ARG A 307 -1.73 -10.94 5.55
N TRP A 308 -2.78 -10.47 6.23
CA TRP A 308 -2.72 -9.47 7.31
C TRP A 308 -3.46 -9.95 8.56
N GLU A 309 -2.68 -10.42 9.52
CA GLU A 309 -3.16 -10.85 10.83
C GLU A 309 -3.07 -9.72 11.85
N TYR A 310 -4.07 -9.63 12.73
CA TYR A 310 -4.11 -8.60 13.77
C TYR A 310 -3.18 -8.95 14.94
N ASP A 311 -2.29 -8.03 15.30
CA ASP A 311 -1.37 -8.12 16.45
C ASP A 311 -0.54 -9.42 16.50
N HIS A 312 -0.21 -10.00 15.33
CA HIS A 312 0.64 -11.17 15.24
C HIS A 312 2.07 -10.85 15.68
N LYS A 313 2.57 -11.60 16.65
CA LYS A 313 3.96 -11.51 17.14
C LYS A 313 4.58 -12.91 17.12
N PRO A 314 5.68 -13.13 16.38
CA PRO A 314 6.39 -14.40 16.44
C PRO A 314 6.99 -14.60 17.83
N GLU A 315 7.09 -15.85 18.26
CA GLU A 315 7.72 -16.22 19.53
C GLU A 315 9.20 -15.82 19.54
N GLU A 316 9.66 -15.17 20.61
CA GLU A 316 11.06 -14.75 20.73
C GLU A 316 12.01 -15.96 20.64
N GLY A 317 13.05 -15.85 19.80
CA GLY A 317 13.99 -16.94 19.53
C GLY A 317 13.56 -17.93 18.43
N SER A 318 12.30 -17.90 17.97
CA SER A 318 11.85 -18.67 16.79
C SER A 318 12.56 -18.25 15.50
N GLU A 319 12.46 -19.06 14.44
CA GLU A 319 13.05 -18.71 13.13
C GLU A 319 12.37 -17.47 12.50
N GLU A 320 11.06 -17.32 12.72
CA GLU A 320 10.27 -16.15 12.33
C GLU A 320 10.77 -14.90 13.06
N TRP A 321 11.06 -15.01 14.36
CA TRP A 321 11.62 -13.92 15.14
C TRP A 321 13.03 -13.54 14.69
N LYS A 322 13.89 -14.51 14.32
CA LYS A 322 15.23 -14.20 13.79
C LYS A 322 15.16 -13.34 12.54
N LEU A 323 14.21 -13.61 11.63
CA LEU A 323 13.97 -12.75 10.49
C LEU A 323 13.53 -11.35 10.93
N LEU A 324 12.52 -11.27 11.81
CA LEU A 324 11.98 -10.00 12.29
C LEU A 324 13.08 -9.14 12.96
N ASP A 325 13.89 -9.73 13.83
CA ASP A 325 15.04 -9.07 14.46
C ASP A 325 16.00 -8.51 13.41
N ALA A 326 16.36 -9.29 12.38
CA ALA A 326 17.25 -8.80 11.32
C ALA A 326 16.62 -7.70 10.45
N CYS A 327 15.29 -7.65 10.32
CA CYS A 327 14.57 -6.58 9.65
C CYS A 327 14.48 -5.30 10.52
N ILE A 328 14.40 -5.43 11.85
CA ILE A 328 14.42 -4.30 12.80
C ILE A 328 15.86 -3.78 12.99
N ASN A 329 16.83 -4.68 13.04
CA ASN A 329 18.24 -4.43 13.34
C ASN A 329 19.12 -4.93 12.17
N PRO A 330 19.33 -4.11 11.11
CA PRO A 330 20.06 -4.53 9.92
C PRO A 330 21.48 -4.94 10.28
N LYS A 331 21.91 -6.10 9.75
CA LYS A 331 23.20 -6.72 10.03
C LYS A 331 24.16 -6.53 8.86
N GLU A 332 25.46 -6.67 9.13
CA GLU A 332 26.47 -6.81 8.09
C GLU A 332 26.60 -8.28 7.71
N TRP A 333 26.49 -8.59 6.42
CA TRP A 333 26.45 -9.96 5.89
C TRP A 333 27.74 -10.40 5.20
N THR A 334 28.73 -9.51 5.07
CA THR A 334 30.03 -9.81 4.45
C THR A 334 31.15 -9.66 5.49
N LEU A 335 32.23 -10.44 5.33
CA LEU A 335 33.44 -10.26 6.12
C LEU A 335 34.17 -9.02 5.59
N LEU A 336 34.16 -7.91 6.34
CA LEU A 336 35.00 -6.75 6.02
C LEU A 336 36.47 -7.16 6.19
N ARG A 337 37.24 -7.21 5.09
CA ARG A 337 38.71 -7.31 5.18
C ARG A 337 39.24 -6.02 5.80
N ASN A 338 39.84 -6.14 6.99
CA ASN A 338 40.73 -5.18 7.68
C ASN A 338 40.56 -3.70 7.30
N GLN A 339 39.76 -2.97 8.08
CA GLN A 339 40.06 -1.57 8.35
C GLN A 339 40.65 -1.45 9.76
N PRO A 340 41.68 -0.60 9.98
CA PRO A 340 42.22 -0.37 11.30
C PRO A 340 41.13 0.20 12.21
N THR A 341 40.93 -0.45 13.36
CA THR A 341 40.02 0.00 14.41
C THR A 341 40.44 1.40 14.87
N SER A 342 39.65 2.42 14.53
CA SER A 342 39.71 3.71 15.21
C SER A 342 39.08 3.55 16.59
N PRO A 343 39.78 3.86 17.71
CA PRO A 343 39.25 3.69 19.04
C PRO A 343 38.41 4.91 19.45
N PHE A 344 37.35 5.21 18.69
CA PHE A 344 36.33 6.18 19.10
C PHE A 344 34.97 5.79 18.51
N LEU A 345 34.42 4.68 18.99
CA LEU A 345 32.98 4.45 18.99
C LEU A 345 32.48 4.70 20.42
N HIS A 346 32.25 5.96 20.75
CA HIS A 346 31.24 6.23 21.76
C HIS A 346 29.92 5.69 21.22
N SER A 347 29.25 4.88 22.03
CA SER A 347 27.85 4.51 21.85
C SER A 347 27.05 5.80 21.68
N VAL A 348 26.80 6.20 20.43
CA VAL A 348 25.78 7.19 20.13
C VAL A 348 24.48 6.49 20.50
N PRO A 349 23.71 6.98 21.50
CA PRO A 349 22.38 6.45 21.72
C PRO A 349 21.66 6.62 20.39
N SER A 350 21.09 5.54 19.86
CA SER A 350 20.17 5.62 18.73
C SER A 350 18.99 6.47 19.18
N SER A 351 19.11 7.80 19.07
CA SER A 351 18.00 8.73 19.09
C SER A 351 17.36 8.71 17.71
N THR A 352 17.00 7.52 17.23
CA THR A 352 15.90 7.44 16.29
C THR A 352 14.71 7.86 17.12
N VAL A 353 14.05 8.95 16.73
CA VAL A 353 12.72 9.28 17.23
C VAL A 353 11.86 8.06 16.89
N ARG A 354 11.77 7.09 17.81
CA ARG A 354 10.74 6.05 17.74
C ARG A 354 9.45 6.86 17.67
N CYS A 355 8.72 6.76 16.55
CA CYS A 355 7.34 7.21 16.55
C CYS A 355 6.72 6.59 17.80
N ALA A 356 6.19 7.42 18.71
CA ALA A 356 5.62 6.93 19.95
C ALA A 356 4.55 5.91 19.58
N VAL A 357 4.87 4.62 19.71
CA VAL A 357 3.96 3.54 19.33
C VAL A 357 2.86 3.54 20.36
N ILE A 358 1.62 3.69 19.90
CA ILE A 358 0.45 3.53 20.76
C ILE A 358 0.30 2.04 21.02
N GLU A 359 0.82 1.60 22.16
CA GLU A 359 0.76 0.21 22.60
C GLU A 359 -0.53 -0.07 23.37
N LYS A 360 -0.85 -1.36 23.47
CA LYS A 360 -1.94 -1.85 24.33
C LYS A 360 -1.60 -1.54 25.78
N ASP A 361 -2.60 -1.19 26.60
CA ASP A 361 -2.44 -1.11 28.05
C ASP A 361 -2.48 -2.54 28.64
N PRO A 362 -1.36 -3.10 29.14
CA PRO A 362 -1.34 -4.47 29.65
C PRO A 362 -2.19 -4.56 30.93
N GLY A 363 -3.34 -5.23 30.85
CA GLY A 363 -4.28 -5.35 31.97
C GLY A 363 -5.27 -4.19 32.15
N GLY A 364 -5.33 -3.25 31.20
CA GLY A 364 -6.27 -2.13 31.24
C GLY A 364 -7.72 -2.59 31.16
N GLN A 365 -8.52 -2.33 32.20
CA GLN A 365 -9.97 -2.51 32.15
C GLN A 365 -10.60 -1.42 31.26
N ARG A 366 -11.66 -1.77 30.53
CA ARG A 366 -12.45 -0.82 29.73
C ARG A 366 -12.93 0.33 30.63
N PRO A 367 -12.48 1.58 30.39
CA PRO A 367 -12.92 2.71 31.20
C PRO A 367 -14.36 3.10 30.84
N ASP A 368 -15.08 3.69 31.80
CA ASP A 368 -16.44 4.21 31.61
C ASP A 368 -16.49 5.29 30.52
N THR A 369 -15.45 6.12 30.43
CA THR A 369 -15.25 7.15 29.39
C THR A 369 -13.76 7.40 29.15
N PHE A 370 -13.41 7.73 27.91
CA PHE A 370 -12.08 8.23 27.55
C PHE A 370 -11.98 9.75 27.58
N LEU A 371 -13.06 10.48 27.91
CA LEU A 371 -13.05 11.94 27.99
C LEU A 371 -12.25 12.43 29.21
N ARG A 372 -11.84 13.70 29.14
CA ARG A 372 -11.17 14.36 30.27
C ARG A 372 -12.11 14.43 31.49
N ALA A 373 -11.54 14.21 32.68
CA ALA A 373 -12.21 14.52 33.94
C ALA A 373 -12.75 15.96 33.90
N ASN A 374 -14.05 16.14 34.13
CA ASN A 374 -14.85 17.38 34.00
C ASN A 374 -15.56 17.63 32.66
N SER A 375 -15.60 16.67 31.74
CA SER A 375 -16.44 16.78 30.53
C SER A 375 -17.94 16.64 30.91
N SER A 376 -18.78 17.59 30.48
CA SER A 376 -20.23 17.52 30.71
C SER A 376 -20.85 16.32 29.98
N SER A 377 -21.64 15.51 30.69
CA SER A 377 -22.37 14.37 30.11
C SER A 377 -23.41 14.77 29.07
N SER A 378 -23.88 16.02 29.08
CA SER A 378 -24.80 16.56 28.07
C SER A 378 -24.10 17.09 26.81
N SER A 379 -22.76 17.19 26.80
CA SER A 379 -22.03 17.67 25.63
C SER A 379 -22.17 16.73 24.44
N VAL A 380 -22.04 17.27 23.21
CA VAL A 380 -22.00 16.45 21.99
C VAL A 380 -20.84 15.46 22.03
N ARG A 381 -19.67 15.86 22.59
CA ARG A 381 -18.52 14.96 22.81
C ARG A 381 -18.90 13.71 23.62
N ALA A 382 -19.59 13.90 24.74
CA ALA A 382 -20.03 12.81 25.63
C ALA A 382 -21.13 11.94 25.00
N ARG A 383 -22.14 12.58 24.39
CA ARG A 383 -23.23 11.85 23.73
C ARG A 383 -22.73 11.05 22.52
N PHE A 384 -21.78 11.59 21.75
CA PHE A 384 -21.19 10.89 20.62
C PHE A 384 -20.30 9.73 21.06
N GLU A 385 -19.43 9.90 22.09
CA GLU A 385 -18.66 8.76 22.64
C GLU A 385 -19.58 7.64 23.11
N LYS A 386 -20.65 7.99 23.84
CA LYS A 386 -21.63 7.00 24.30
C LYS A 386 -22.25 6.23 23.13
N MET A 387 -22.72 6.96 22.11
CA MET A 387 -23.32 6.36 20.91
C MET A 387 -22.37 5.37 20.21
N ILE A 388 -21.10 5.75 19.97
CA ILE A 388 -20.18 4.86 19.26
C ILE A 388 -19.80 3.61 20.08
N ARG A 389 -19.78 3.71 21.42
CA ARG A 389 -19.54 2.55 22.30
C ARG A 389 -20.72 1.59 22.31
N GLU A 390 -21.94 2.12 22.41
CA GLU A 390 -23.18 1.32 22.32
C GLU A 390 -23.32 0.66 20.95
N ALA A 391 -22.96 1.37 19.88
CA ALA A 391 -22.92 0.82 18.53
C ALA A 391 -21.88 -0.31 18.41
N GLN A 392 -20.67 -0.16 18.98
CA GLN A 392 -19.67 -1.22 19.03
C GLN A 392 -20.20 -2.46 19.76
N ASP A 393 -20.81 -2.29 20.93
CA ASP A 393 -21.38 -3.40 21.71
C ASP A 393 -22.50 -4.12 20.93
N THR A 394 -23.41 -3.36 20.33
CA THR A 394 -24.52 -3.91 19.53
C THR A 394 -24.04 -4.67 18.29
N VAL A 395 -23.09 -4.09 17.54
CA VAL A 395 -22.54 -4.71 16.33
C VAL A 395 -21.75 -5.97 16.69
N CYS A 396 -20.90 -5.92 17.71
CA CYS A 396 -20.11 -7.09 18.12
C CYS A 396 -21.03 -8.24 18.56
N ALA A 397 -22.03 -7.97 19.40
CA ALA A 397 -22.97 -8.99 19.85
C ALA A 397 -23.75 -9.63 18.68
N ALA A 398 -24.17 -8.83 17.70
CA ALA A 398 -24.86 -9.33 16.52
C ALA A 398 -23.96 -10.21 15.63
N ILE A 399 -22.68 -9.84 15.50
CA ILE A 399 -21.69 -10.62 14.76
C ILE A 399 -21.38 -11.93 15.49
N GLU A 400 -21.12 -11.92 16.79
CA GLU A 400 -20.85 -13.13 17.57
C GLU A 400 -22.04 -14.11 17.52
N ALA A 401 -23.26 -13.59 17.63
CA ALA A 401 -24.48 -14.39 17.53
C ALA A 401 -24.62 -15.07 16.16
N ALA A 402 -24.34 -14.33 15.08
CA ALA A 402 -24.40 -14.85 13.72
C ALA A 402 -23.23 -15.80 13.39
N ASP A 403 -22.07 -15.66 14.06
CA ASP A 403 -20.90 -16.55 13.91
C ASP A 403 -21.17 -17.89 14.59
N GLY A 404 -21.86 -17.86 15.73
CA GLY A 404 -22.31 -19.06 16.45
C GLY A 404 -21.22 -19.77 17.25
N GLY A 405 -20.01 -19.20 17.38
CA GLY A 405 -18.93 -19.82 18.14
C GLY A 405 -17.76 -18.92 18.54
N ALA A 406 -17.35 -17.95 17.71
CA ALA A 406 -16.23 -17.07 18.04
C ALA A 406 -16.67 -15.80 18.77
N THR A 407 -15.80 -15.32 19.67
CA THR A 407 -15.96 -14.05 20.40
C THR A 407 -14.88 -13.06 20.00
N PHE A 408 -15.18 -11.76 20.04
CA PHE A 408 -14.19 -10.72 19.81
C PHE A 408 -13.12 -10.70 20.90
N LYS A 409 -11.86 -10.62 20.49
CA LYS A 409 -10.76 -10.23 21.37
C LYS A 409 -10.79 -8.72 21.53
N GLU A 410 -10.84 -8.26 22.78
CA GLU A 410 -10.82 -6.84 23.12
C GLU A 410 -9.42 -6.38 23.54
N ASP A 411 -8.97 -5.27 22.93
CA ASP A 411 -7.75 -4.57 23.29
C ASP A 411 -8.05 -3.09 23.59
N VAL A 412 -7.84 -2.71 24.85
CA VAL A 412 -7.92 -1.32 25.32
C VAL A 412 -6.53 -0.67 25.23
N TRP A 413 -6.47 0.57 24.78
CA TRP A 413 -5.22 1.31 24.63
C TRP A 413 -5.41 2.80 24.95
N SER A 414 -4.33 3.42 25.41
CA SER A 414 -4.26 4.85 25.72
C SER A 414 -3.20 5.55 24.87
N ARG A 415 -3.37 6.85 24.63
CA ARG A 415 -2.43 7.65 23.84
C ARG A 415 -1.70 8.67 24.74
N PRO A 416 -0.36 8.81 24.64
CA PRO A 416 0.40 9.79 25.43
C PRO A 416 -0.09 11.25 25.30
N GLY A 417 -0.61 11.63 24.13
CA GLY A 417 -1.16 12.96 23.88
C GLY A 417 -2.60 13.18 24.38
N GLY A 418 -3.21 12.18 25.01
CA GLY A 418 -4.57 12.23 25.53
C GLY A 418 -5.57 11.39 24.73
N GLY A 419 -6.49 10.75 25.47
CA GLY A 419 -7.49 9.84 24.95
C GLY A 419 -7.00 8.39 24.81
N GLY A 420 -7.78 7.58 24.11
CA GLY A 420 -7.55 6.14 23.96
C GLY A 420 -8.56 5.51 23.00
N GLY A 421 -8.69 4.20 23.07
CA GLY A 421 -9.64 3.45 22.26
C GLY A 421 -9.80 2.00 22.67
N ILE A 422 -10.77 1.35 22.02
CA ILE A 422 -11.10 -0.06 22.19
C ILE A 422 -11.10 -0.69 20.81
N SER A 423 -10.18 -1.62 20.57
CA SER A 423 -10.18 -2.43 19.35
C SER A 423 -10.80 -3.79 19.67
N ARG A 424 -11.85 -4.18 18.95
CA ARG A 424 -12.40 -5.52 19.03
C ARG A 424 -12.15 -6.23 17.73
N VAL A 425 -11.44 -7.35 17.78
CA VAL A 425 -11.13 -8.16 16.60
C VAL A 425 -11.57 -9.61 16.80
N LEU A 426 -12.37 -10.10 15.87
CA LEU A 426 -12.70 -11.51 15.71
C LEU A 426 -11.97 -11.98 14.46
N GLN A 427 -11.18 -13.04 14.58
CA GLN A 427 -10.42 -13.61 13.46
C GLN A 427 -10.59 -15.12 13.44
N ASP A 428 -10.62 -15.68 12.23
CA ASP A 428 -10.74 -17.12 11.99
C ASP A 428 -12.05 -17.76 12.53
N GLY A 429 -13.11 -16.96 12.78
CA GLY A 429 -14.43 -17.41 13.22
C GLY A 429 -15.21 -18.19 12.17
N ALA A 430 -16.34 -18.82 12.51
CA ALA A 430 -17.06 -19.71 11.59
C ALA A 430 -17.59 -19.01 10.33
N VAL A 431 -17.99 -17.74 10.47
CA VAL A 431 -18.59 -16.92 9.41
C VAL A 431 -17.64 -15.83 8.94
N TRP A 432 -16.84 -15.24 9.84
CA TRP A 432 -15.88 -14.18 9.50
C TRP A 432 -14.44 -14.69 9.46
N GLU A 433 -13.71 -14.39 8.38
CA GLU A 433 -12.25 -14.56 8.36
C GLU A 433 -11.61 -13.51 9.26
N LYS A 434 -12.13 -12.28 9.21
CA LYS A 434 -11.69 -11.18 10.04
C LYS A 434 -12.79 -10.14 10.15
N ALA A 435 -13.09 -9.73 11.37
CA ALA A 435 -14.00 -8.64 11.69
C ALA A 435 -13.31 -7.74 12.71
N GLY A 436 -13.21 -6.45 12.41
CA GLY A 436 -12.69 -5.45 13.33
C GLY A 436 -13.73 -4.39 13.60
N VAL A 437 -13.99 -4.06 14.86
CA VAL A 437 -14.87 -2.96 15.28
C VAL A 437 -14.10 -2.12 16.30
N ASN A 438 -13.66 -0.94 15.89
CA ASN A 438 -12.76 -0.10 16.67
C ASN A 438 -13.44 1.20 17.08
N VAL A 439 -13.32 1.54 18.36
CA VAL A 439 -13.68 2.85 18.92
C VAL A 439 -12.40 3.61 19.25
N SER A 440 -12.35 4.88 18.89
CA SER A 440 -11.26 5.79 19.23
C SER A 440 -11.82 7.10 19.74
N VAL A 441 -11.25 7.60 20.83
CA VAL A 441 -11.59 8.89 21.45
C VAL A 441 -10.28 9.58 21.77
N VAL A 442 -9.88 10.53 20.94
CA VAL A 442 -8.58 11.20 21.03
C VAL A 442 -8.74 12.70 21.17
N TYR A 443 -7.85 13.31 21.93
CA TYR A 443 -7.75 14.76 22.03
C TYR A 443 -6.29 15.17 22.15
N GLY A 444 -6.02 16.45 21.95
CA GLY A 444 -4.67 16.97 22.03
C GLY A 444 -4.61 18.40 21.52
N VAL A 445 -3.43 18.83 21.10
CA VAL A 445 -3.21 20.10 20.42
C VAL A 445 -2.89 19.81 18.95
N MET A 446 -3.53 20.52 18.03
CA MET A 446 -3.33 20.35 16.59
C MET A 446 -1.86 20.59 16.23
N PRO A 447 -1.20 19.65 15.51
CA PRO A 447 0.11 19.91 14.93
C PRO A 447 0.04 21.11 13.97
N LEU A 448 1.08 21.94 13.96
CA LEU A 448 1.14 23.16 13.13
C LEU A 448 0.91 22.86 11.64
N GLU A 449 1.38 21.71 11.16
CA GLU A 449 1.17 21.23 9.79
C GLU A 449 -0.30 20.89 9.49
N ALA A 450 -1.00 20.26 10.44
CA ALA A 450 -2.42 19.94 10.31
C ALA A 450 -3.28 21.20 10.30
N TYR A 451 -2.93 22.21 11.11
CA TYR A 451 -3.58 23.52 11.07
C TYR A 451 -3.40 24.20 9.71
N ARG A 452 -2.19 24.18 9.14
CA ARG A 452 -1.89 24.77 7.83
C ARG A 452 -2.65 24.06 6.70
N ALA A 453 -2.76 22.74 6.77
CA ALA A 453 -3.56 21.97 5.81
C ALA A 453 -5.06 22.31 5.88
N ALA A 454 -5.60 22.56 7.08
CA ALA A 454 -7.02 22.90 7.28
C ALA A 454 -7.39 24.33 6.82
N LYS A 455 -6.46 25.31 6.90
CA LYS A 455 -6.73 26.72 6.55
C LYS A 455 -6.41 27.10 5.10
N GLY A 456 -5.75 26.23 4.33
CA GLY A 456 -5.22 26.57 3.01
C GLY A 456 -4.09 27.61 3.07
N ALA A 457 -3.43 27.86 1.93
CA ALA A 457 -2.20 28.69 1.83
C ALA A 457 -2.36 30.18 2.22
N ALA A 458 -3.57 30.63 2.60
CA ALA A 458 -3.88 32.03 2.89
C ALA A 458 -3.50 32.52 4.31
N ALA A 459 -2.97 31.65 5.18
CA ALA A 459 -2.63 31.99 6.57
C ALA A 459 -1.11 31.94 6.87
N ALA A 460 -0.28 32.36 5.92
CA ALA A 460 1.19 32.20 6.03
C ALA A 460 1.87 33.11 7.07
N ASP A 461 1.23 34.20 7.50
CA ASP A 461 1.94 35.26 8.25
C ASP A 461 1.68 35.31 9.76
N HIS A 462 0.89 34.38 10.33
CA HIS A 462 0.73 34.26 11.80
C HIS A 462 0.96 32.82 12.26
N LYS A 463 1.87 32.63 13.22
CA LYS A 463 1.97 31.37 13.98
C LYS A 463 0.73 31.27 14.85
N PRO A 464 -0.20 30.33 14.59
CA PRO A 464 -1.37 30.19 15.44
C PRO A 464 -0.94 29.74 16.82
N GLY A 465 -1.65 30.20 17.86
CA GLY A 465 -1.58 29.60 19.19
C GLY A 465 -1.93 28.10 19.16
N PRO A 466 -1.66 27.34 20.24
CA PRO A 466 -2.08 25.95 20.32
C PRO A 466 -3.60 25.84 20.19
N VAL A 467 -4.08 25.09 19.20
CA VAL A 467 -5.51 24.83 18.99
C VAL A 467 -5.83 23.43 19.51
N PRO A 468 -6.51 23.29 20.66
CA PRO A 468 -6.97 21.99 21.12
C PRO A 468 -7.96 21.38 20.14
N PHE A 469 -7.90 20.05 19.98
CA PHE A 469 -8.86 19.29 19.21
C PHE A 469 -9.42 18.11 20.01
N PHE A 470 -10.60 17.68 19.60
CA PHE A 470 -11.26 16.46 19.97
C PHE A 470 -11.67 15.71 18.70
N ALA A 471 -11.37 14.42 18.64
CA ALA A 471 -11.84 13.53 17.58
C ALA A 471 -12.29 12.20 18.19
N SER A 472 -13.46 11.74 17.81
CA SER A 472 -14.02 10.48 18.28
C SER A 472 -14.66 9.74 17.13
N GLY A 473 -14.65 8.41 17.14
CA GLY A 473 -15.30 7.64 16.10
C GLY A 473 -15.29 6.14 16.30
N ILE A 474 -16.24 5.50 15.64
CA ILE A 474 -16.27 4.06 15.38
C ILE A 474 -15.86 3.80 13.94
N SER A 475 -15.05 2.76 13.72
CA SER A 475 -14.70 2.26 12.40
C SER A 475 -14.72 0.75 12.42
N SER A 476 -15.26 0.14 11.37
CA SER A 476 -15.40 -1.29 11.27
C SER A 476 -15.21 -1.77 9.84
N VAL A 477 -14.61 -2.96 9.72
CA VAL A 477 -14.58 -3.72 8.48
C VAL A 477 -14.83 -5.18 8.81
N LEU A 478 -15.74 -5.79 8.06
CA LEU A 478 -16.20 -7.16 8.24
C LEU A 478 -15.91 -7.94 6.95
N HIS A 479 -15.04 -8.95 7.04
CA HIS A 479 -14.64 -9.81 5.92
C HIS A 479 -15.15 -11.25 6.11
N PRO A 480 -16.29 -11.62 5.50
CA PRO A 480 -16.85 -12.97 5.62
C PRO A 480 -16.01 -14.06 4.93
N LYS A 481 -16.06 -15.30 5.46
CA LYS A 481 -15.48 -16.50 4.84
C LYS A 481 -16.14 -16.83 3.50
N ASN A 482 -17.47 -16.75 3.44
CA ASN A 482 -18.23 -17.13 2.26
C ASN A 482 -18.15 -16.05 1.17
N PRO A 483 -17.78 -16.35 -0.09
CA PRO A 483 -17.73 -15.37 -1.18
C PRO A 483 -19.09 -14.75 -1.51
N PHE A 484 -20.21 -15.42 -1.19
CA PHE A 484 -21.55 -14.89 -1.39
C PHE A 484 -22.00 -13.92 -0.28
N ALA A 485 -21.27 -13.87 0.82
CA ALA A 485 -21.49 -12.89 1.88
C ALA A 485 -20.61 -11.64 1.62
N PRO A 486 -21.21 -10.44 1.54
CA PRO A 486 -20.46 -9.24 1.19
C PRO A 486 -19.57 -8.73 2.32
N THR A 487 -18.42 -8.14 1.96
CA THR A 487 -17.65 -7.31 2.89
C THR A 487 -18.45 -6.05 3.21
N LEU A 488 -18.50 -5.66 4.49
CA LEU A 488 -19.09 -4.42 4.95
C LEU A 488 -18.01 -3.53 5.56
N HIS A 489 -18.05 -2.25 5.25
CA HIS A 489 -17.31 -1.23 5.99
C HIS A 489 -18.27 -0.16 6.49
N PHE A 490 -18.05 0.30 7.71
CA PHE A 490 -18.70 1.51 8.20
C PHE A 490 -17.76 2.33 9.07
N ASN A 491 -17.93 3.65 9.04
CA ASN A 491 -17.33 4.53 10.00
C ASN A 491 -18.26 5.68 10.37
N TYR A 492 -18.19 6.13 11.61
CA TYR A 492 -18.90 7.34 12.07
C TYR A 492 -17.96 8.08 13.01
N ARG A 493 -17.70 9.36 12.72
CA ARG A 493 -16.72 10.18 13.41
C ARG A 493 -17.27 11.58 13.66
N TYR A 494 -16.79 12.16 14.75
CA TYR A 494 -17.05 13.54 15.14
C TYR A 494 -15.72 14.22 15.45
N PHE A 495 -15.56 15.43 14.93
CA PHE A 495 -14.40 16.26 15.17
C PHE A 495 -14.85 17.64 15.68
N GLU A 496 -14.10 18.18 16.62
CA GLU A 496 -14.29 19.53 17.14
C GLU A 496 -12.93 20.15 17.53
N THR A 497 -12.80 21.45 17.33
CA THR A 497 -11.70 22.28 17.84
C THR A 497 -12.21 23.28 18.85
N ASP A 498 -11.37 23.60 19.84
CA ASP A 498 -11.63 24.77 20.68
C ASP A 498 -11.34 26.06 19.90
N ALA A 499 -11.91 27.19 20.34
CA ALA A 499 -11.69 28.48 19.70
C ALA A 499 -10.18 28.85 19.77
N PRO A 500 -9.56 29.31 18.66
CA PRO A 500 -8.18 29.79 18.69
C PRO A 500 -8.01 30.88 19.75
N GLN A 501 -7.05 30.71 20.67
CA GLN A 501 -6.80 31.65 21.77
C GLN A 501 -6.32 33.03 21.28
N ASP A 502 -5.74 33.07 20.08
CA ASP A 502 -5.12 34.20 19.41
C ASP A 502 -6.07 34.97 18.48
N VAL A 503 -7.28 34.45 18.23
CA VAL A 503 -8.31 35.14 17.44
C VAL A 503 -9.60 35.28 18.28
N PRO A 504 -9.70 36.34 19.11
CA PRO A 504 -10.89 36.59 19.91
C PRO A 504 -12.14 36.65 19.03
N GLY A 505 -13.11 35.77 19.30
CA GLY A 505 -14.36 35.66 18.53
C GLY A 505 -14.34 34.68 17.35
N ALA A 506 -13.22 33.99 17.06
CA ALA A 506 -13.22 32.94 16.05
C ALA A 506 -14.10 31.75 16.46
N PRO A 507 -14.96 31.24 15.57
CA PRO A 507 -15.87 30.14 15.88
C PRO A 507 -15.09 28.84 16.08
N ARG A 508 -15.60 27.99 16.98
CA ARG A 508 -15.19 26.57 17.06
C ARG A 508 -15.49 25.91 15.73
N GLN A 509 -14.56 25.10 15.23
CA GLN A 509 -14.85 24.26 14.06
C GLN A 509 -15.24 22.87 14.52
N TRP A 510 -16.30 22.34 13.92
CA TRP A 510 -16.77 21.00 14.16
C TRP A 510 -17.41 20.44 12.90
N TRP A 511 -17.44 19.11 12.81
CA TRP A 511 -18.12 18.41 11.73
C TRP A 511 -18.36 16.94 12.11
N PHE A 512 -19.34 16.34 11.44
CA PHE A 512 -19.56 14.90 11.44
C PHE A 512 -19.08 14.31 10.12
N GLY A 513 -18.55 13.10 10.19
CA GLY A 513 -18.21 12.32 9.01
C GLY A 513 -18.62 10.89 9.23
N GLY A 514 -18.89 10.16 8.16
CA GLY A 514 -19.25 8.77 8.28
C GLY A 514 -19.76 8.16 6.99
N GLY A 515 -20.14 6.90 7.09
CA GLY A 515 -20.67 6.14 5.98
C GLY A 515 -20.76 4.66 6.30
N THR A 516 -21.58 3.97 5.55
CA THR A 516 -21.65 2.51 5.51
C THR A 516 -21.70 2.11 4.05
N ASP A 517 -20.81 1.20 3.63
CA ASP A 517 -20.71 0.73 2.25
C ASP A 517 -20.62 -0.80 2.17
N LEU A 518 -21.15 -1.32 1.07
CA LEU A 518 -21.22 -2.74 0.76
C LEU A 518 -20.27 -3.10 -0.39
N THR A 519 -19.41 -4.08 -0.16
CA THR A 519 -18.46 -4.60 -1.16
C THR A 519 -18.66 -6.10 -1.35
N PRO A 520 -19.64 -6.51 -2.19
CA PRO A 520 -19.83 -7.92 -2.53
C PRO A 520 -18.75 -8.44 -3.48
N ALA A 521 -18.56 -9.77 -3.49
CA ALA A 521 -17.88 -10.48 -4.58
C ALA A 521 -18.87 -11.01 -5.64
N TYR A 522 -20.13 -11.21 -5.27
CA TYR A 522 -21.22 -11.61 -6.16
C TYR A 522 -22.47 -10.76 -5.89
N ILE A 523 -23.23 -10.44 -6.95
CA ILE A 523 -24.43 -9.61 -6.83
C ILE A 523 -25.64 -10.50 -6.60
N PHE A 524 -26.30 -10.28 -5.46
CA PHE A 524 -27.69 -10.68 -5.22
C PHE A 524 -28.53 -9.41 -5.14
N GLU A 525 -29.39 -9.17 -6.13
CA GLU A 525 -30.13 -7.91 -6.23
C GLU A 525 -30.97 -7.62 -4.98
N GLU A 526 -31.56 -8.64 -4.39
CA GLU A 526 -32.36 -8.55 -3.18
C GLU A 526 -31.55 -8.07 -1.97
N ASP A 527 -30.27 -8.44 -1.88
CA ASP A 527 -29.39 -8.03 -0.78
C ASP A 527 -28.96 -6.57 -0.97
N VAL A 528 -28.64 -6.19 -2.21
CA VAL A 528 -28.26 -4.82 -2.56
C VAL A 528 -29.45 -3.87 -2.34
N LYS A 529 -30.66 -4.26 -2.77
CA LYS A 529 -31.89 -3.51 -2.55
C LYS A 529 -32.20 -3.38 -1.06
N HIS A 530 -32.10 -4.46 -0.29
CA HIS A 530 -32.29 -4.45 1.18
C HIS A 530 -31.33 -3.45 1.85
N PHE A 531 -30.04 -3.59 1.57
CA PHE A 531 -29.00 -2.73 2.16
C PHE A 531 -29.27 -1.25 1.88
N HIS A 532 -29.46 -0.88 0.60
CA HIS A 532 -29.68 0.49 0.19
C HIS A 532 -31.02 1.05 0.70
N GLN A 533 -32.08 0.24 0.76
CA GLN A 533 -33.36 0.66 1.33
C GLN A 533 -33.26 0.98 2.83
N VAL A 534 -32.49 0.19 3.60
CA VAL A 534 -32.25 0.48 5.02
C VAL A 534 -31.47 1.79 5.19
N GLN A 535 -30.41 2.00 4.41
CA GLN A 535 -29.64 3.26 4.43
C GLN A 535 -30.50 4.46 4.02
N LYS A 536 -31.31 4.31 2.96
CA LYS A 536 -32.25 5.35 2.51
C LYS A 536 -33.27 5.70 3.58
N SER A 537 -33.85 4.70 4.24
CA SER A 537 -34.83 4.90 5.30
C SER A 537 -34.23 5.64 6.51
N ALA A 538 -32.95 5.40 6.82
CA ALA A 538 -32.22 6.15 7.84
C ALA A 538 -32.02 7.62 7.44
N CYS A 539 -31.62 7.89 6.18
CA CYS A 539 -31.44 9.24 5.66
C CYS A 539 -32.76 10.03 5.56
N ASP A 540 -33.82 9.42 5.03
CA ASP A 540 -35.12 10.06 4.76
C ASP A 540 -35.81 10.57 6.04
N LYS A 541 -35.46 10.04 7.22
CA LYS A 541 -35.94 10.53 8.52
C LYS A 541 -35.49 11.96 8.84
N PHE A 542 -34.41 12.41 8.21
CA PHE A 542 -33.76 13.69 8.49
C PHE A 542 -33.92 14.66 7.33
N ASP A 543 -33.56 14.21 6.13
CA ASP A 543 -33.69 14.98 4.91
C ASP A 543 -33.74 14.04 3.69
N PRO A 544 -34.78 14.09 2.85
CA PRO A 544 -34.90 13.20 1.68
C PRO A 544 -33.79 13.39 0.64
N THR A 545 -33.03 14.49 0.71
CA THR A 545 -31.87 14.75 -0.16
C THR A 545 -30.59 14.05 0.31
N PHE A 546 -30.53 13.59 1.56
CA PHE A 546 -29.32 12.98 2.14
C PHE A 546 -28.92 11.71 1.41
N TYR A 547 -29.84 10.78 1.16
CA TYR A 547 -29.48 9.52 0.51
C TYR A 547 -28.94 9.75 -0.93
N PRO A 548 -29.62 10.49 -1.83
CA PRO A 548 -29.06 10.79 -3.15
C PRO A 548 -27.68 11.47 -3.10
N ARG A 549 -27.51 12.46 -2.19
CA ARG A 549 -26.24 13.18 -2.00
C ARG A 549 -25.12 12.25 -1.54
N PHE A 550 -25.36 11.49 -0.48
CA PHE A 550 -24.34 10.67 0.18
C PHE A 550 -24.06 9.36 -0.57
N LYS A 551 -25.03 8.83 -1.33
CA LYS A 551 -24.80 7.73 -2.26
C LYS A 551 -23.86 8.13 -3.38
N LYS A 552 -24.13 9.27 -4.02
CA LYS A 552 -23.24 9.80 -5.06
C LYS A 552 -21.83 10.04 -4.51
N TRP A 553 -21.72 10.63 -3.31
CA TRP A 553 -20.42 10.86 -2.69
C TRP A 553 -19.69 9.54 -2.35
N CYS A 554 -20.42 8.52 -1.91
CA CYS A 554 -19.85 7.19 -1.67
C CYS A 554 -19.21 6.62 -2.95
N ASP A 555 -19.92 6.68 -4.08
CA ASP A 555 -19.42 6.18 -5.36
C ASP A 555 -18.19 6.93 -5.85
N ASP A 556 -18.14 8.26 -5.62
CA ASP A 556 -17.00 9.11 -5.98
C ASP A 556 -15.80 8.88 -5.06
N TYR A 557 -16.04 8.67 -3.75
CA TYR A 557 -14.98 8.48 -2.76
C TYR A 557 -14.28 7.13 -2.91
N PHE A 558 -15.04 6.05 -3.12
CA PHE A 558 -14.52 4.68 -3.23
C PHE A 558 -14.12 4.27 -4.66
N TYR A 559 -13.80 5.24 -5.50
CA TYR A 559 -13.34 5.02 -6.87
C TYR A 559 -11.82 4.77 -6.94
N ILE A 560 -11.44 3.61 -7.49
CA ILE A 560 -10.05 3.19 -7.67
C ILE A 560 -9.57 3.76 -9.01
N LYS A 561 -9.00 4.97 -8.96
CA LYS A 561 -8.65 5.77 -10.15
C LYS A 561 -7.83 4.99 -11.19
N HIS A 562 -6.85 4.22 -10.73
CA HIS A 562 -5.98 3.49 -11.65
C HIS A 562 -6.68 2.28 -12.28
N ARG A 563 -7.74 1.72 -11.69
CA ARG A 563 -8.52 0.60 -12.24
C ARG A 563 -9.73 1.02 -13.07
N ASP A 564 -10.15 2.28 -12.95
CA ASP A 564 -11.40 2.80 -13.54
C ASP A 564 -12.65 2.03 -13.05
N GLU A 565 -12.68 1.67 -11.76
CA GLU A 565 -13.79 0.96 -11.12
C GLU A 565 -14.01 1.45 -9.69
N ARG A 566 -15.23 1.30 -9.16
CA ARG A 566 -15.49 1.45 -7.72
C ARG A 566 -15.05 0.19 -6.99
N ARG A 567 -14.64 0.36 -5.72
CA ARG A 567 -14.25 -0.75 -4.83
C ARG A 567 -15.38 -1.77 -4.67
N GLY A 568 -16.63 -1.30 -4.55
CA GLY A 568 -17.83 -2.10 -4.33
C GLY A 568 -19.07 -1.44 -4.92
N LEU A 569 -20.25 -1.74 -4.35
CA LEU A 569 -21.55 -1.20 -4.79
C LEU A 569 -22.02 0.03 -4.00
N GLY A 570 -21.10 0.62 -3.23
CA GLY A 570 -21.33 1.86 -2.48
C GLY A 570 -22.26 1.69 -1.29
N GLY A 571 -22.95 2.77 -0.94
CA GLY A 571 -23.77 2.92 0.25
C GLY A 571 -23.95 4.40 0.52
N ILE A 572 -23.72 4.86 1.75
CA ILE A 572 -23.69 6.30 2.04
C ILE A 572 -22.29 6.70 2.50
N PHE A 573 -21.86 7.90 2.11
CA PHE A 573 -20.64 8.51 2.63
C PHE A 573 -20.80 10.03 2.74
N PHE A 574 -20.33 10.57 3.85
CA PHE A 574 -20.25 11.99 4.13
C PHE A 574 -19.00 12.31 4.94
N ASP A 575 -18.46 13.49 4.73
CA ASP A 575 -17.31 14.02 5.45
C ASP A 575 -17.51 15.51 5.65
N ASP A 576 -16.84 16.09 6.63
CA ASP A 576 -16.91 17.54 6.89
C ASP A 576 -18.36 18.10 6.98
N LEU A 577 -19.32 17.29 7.44
CA LEU A 577 -20.75 17.64 7.47
C LEU A 577 -21.04 18.56 8.67
N ASN A 578 -21.42 19.81 8.38
CA ASN A 578 -21.69 20.85 9.36
C ASN A 578 -22.72 21.89 8.89
N ASP A 579 -23.54 21.53 7.91
CA ASP A 579 -24.54 22.36 7.23
C ASP A 579 -25.93 22.36 7.92
N TYR A 580 -26.06 21.66 9.04
CA TYR A 580 -27.26 21.61 9.89
C TYR A 580 -26.89 21.81 11.36
N ASP A 581 -27.90 21.93 12.22
CA ASP A 581 -27.68 21.98 13.67
C ASP A 581 -26.93 20.74 14.19
N GLN A 582 -26.04 20.95 15.16
CA GLN A 582 -25.14 19.92 15.67
C GLN A 582 -25.89 18.76 16.33
N ASP A 583 -27.01 19.01 17.01
CA ASP A 583 -27.83 17.96 17.64
C ASP A 583 -28.61 17.15 16.61
N MET A 584 -29.04 17.78 15.52
CA MET A 584 -29.65 17.09 14.38
C MET A 584 -28.64 16.15 13.71
N LEU A 585 -27.42 16.62 13.45
CA LEU A 585 -26.37 15.79 12.83
C LEU A 585 -25.88 14.67 13.74
N LEU A 586 -25.82 14.88 15.06
CA LEU A 586 -25.58 13.81 16.02
C LEU A 586 -26.68 12.74 15.96
N SER A 587 -27.94 13.15 15.88
CA SER A 587 -29.10 12.25 15.78
C SER A 587 -29.07 11.47 14.45
N PHE A 588 -28.69 12.13 13.35
CA PHE A 588 -28.50 11.50 12.05
C PHE A 588 -27.38 10.46 12.10
N ALA A 589 -26.20 10.80 12.64
CA ALA A 589 -25.10 9.85 12.80
C ALA A 589 -25.49 8.65 13.67
N THR A 590 -26.29 8.87 14.71
CA THR A 590 -26.83 7.81 15.58
C THR A 590 -27.77 6.88 14.82
N GLU A 591 -28.71 7.42 14.04
CA GLU A 591 -29.62 6.62 13.21
C GLU A 591 -28.84 5.80 12.17
N CYS A 592 -27.85 6.41 11.51
CA CYS A 592 -26.99 5.70 10.58
C CYS A 592 -26.23 4.54 11.26
N ALA A 593 -25.64 4.75 12.44
CA ALA A 593 -24.98 3.70 13.21
C ALA A 593 -25.96 2.57 13.61
N ASN A 594 -27.17 2.91 14.04
CA ASN A 594 -28.21 1.95 14.40
C ASN A 594 -28.72 1.14 13.18
N SER A 595 -28.60 1.69 11.98
CA SER A 595 -29.02 1.02 10.73
C SER A 595 -28.08 -0.10 10.29
N VAL A 596 -26.84 -0.16 10.81
CA VAL A 596 -25.79 -1.10 10.37
C VAL A 596 -26.21 -2.56 10.52
N VAL A 597 -26.66 -2.96 11.72
CA VAL A 597 -27.06 -4.35 12.00
C VAL A 597 -28.27 -4.77 11.16
N PRO A 598 -29.39 -3.99 11.11
CA PRO A 598 -30.52 -4.27 10.23
C PRO A 598 -30.16 -4.34 8.74
N ALA A 599 -29.20 -3.53 8.29
CA ALA A 599 -28.76 -3.53 6.89
C ALA A 599 -27.94 -4.78 6.52
N TYR A 600 -27.20 -5.36 7.47
CA TYR A 600 -26.18 -6.36 7.16
C TYR A 600 -26.49 -7.79 7.62
N ILE A 601 -26.92 -7.99 8.88
CA ILE A 601 -27.11 -9.35 9.42
C ILE A 601 -28.13 -10.17 8.64
N PRO A 602 -29.28 -9.63 8.18
CA PRO A 602 -30.21 -10.39 7.35
C PRO A 602 -29.60 -10.90 6.04
N ILE A 603 -28.58 -10.21 5.50
CA ILE A 603 -27.83 -10.67 4.32
C ILE A 603 -26.91 -11.81 4.73
N ILE A 604 -26.17 -11.66 5.83
CA ILE A 604 -25.25 -12.69 6.33
C ILE A 604 -25.98 -14.01 6.62
N GLU A 605 -27.11 -13.98 7.32
CA GLU A 605 -27.88 -15.18 7.63
C GLU A 605 -28.37 -15.94 6.39
N LYS A 606 -28.61 -15.23 5.27
CA LYS A 606 -29.00 -15.87 4.01
C LYS A 606 -27.82 -16.50 3.26
N ARG A 607 -26.62 -15.96 3.42
CA ARG A 607 -25.47 -16.26 2.54
C ARG A 607 -24.38 -17.07 3.20
N LYS A 608 -24.23 -17.03 4.52
CA LYS A 608 -23.08 -17.61 5.25
C LYS A 608 -22.87 -19.10 4.97
N ASP A 609 -23.96 -19.85 4.79
CA ASP A 609 -23.94 -21.32 4.65
C ASP A 609 -24.04 -21.81 3.20
N LEU A 610 -24.04 -20.92 2.20
CA LEU A 610 -24.12 -21.33 0.80
C LEU A 610 -22.85 -22.06 0.34
N PRO A 611 -22.95 -23.21 -0.35
CA PRO A 611 -21.77 -23.90 -0.88
C PRO A 611 -21.13 -23.11 -2.01
N PHE A 612 -19.79 -23.03 -2.03
CA PHE A 612 -19.03 -22.31 -3.05
C PHE A 612 -17.84 -23.12 -3.57
N THR A 613 -17.33 -22.76 -4.74
CA THR A 613 -16.16 -23.39 -5.37
C THR A 613 -14.86 -22.63 -5.09
N ASP A 614 -13.72 -23.27 -5.29
CA ASP A 614 -12.41 -22.62 -5.15
C ASP A 614 -12.24 -21.42 -6.10
N GLN A 615 -12.83 -21.49 -7.30
CA GLN A 615 -12.84 -20.38 -8.25
C GLN A 615 -13.60 -19.17 -7.68
N GLN A 616 -14.73 -19.41 -7.04
CA GLN A 616 -15.52 -18.33 -6.42
C GLN A 616 -14.80 -17.72 -5.23
N LYS A 617 -14.10 -18.56 -4.45
CA LYS A 617 -13.23 -18.08 -3.36
C LYS A 617 -12.05 -17.26 -3.92
N ALA A 618 -11.40 -17.71 -5.00
CA ALA A 618 -10.32 -16.99 -5.65
C ALA A 618 -10.78 -15.62 -6.17
N TRP A 619 -11.98 -15.52 -6.74
CA TRP A 619 -12.58 -14.24 -7.14
C TRP A 619 -12.79 -13.30 -5.95
N GLN A 620 -13.30 -13.80 -4.82
CA GLN A 620 -13.40 -13.01 -3.58
C GLN A 620 -12.03 -12.46 -3.15
N GLN A 621 -10.96 -13.28 -3.23
CA GLN A 621 -9.61 -12.85 -2.91
C GLN A 621 -9.07 -11.77 -3.87
N LEU A 622 -9.42 -11.84 -5.16
CA LEU A 622 -9.09 -10.81 -6.15
C LEU A 622 -9.81 -9.48 -5.84
N ARG A 623 -11.10 -9.52 -5.49
CA ARG A 623 -11.85 -8.32 -5.06
C ARG A 623 -11.28 -7.73 -3.77
N ARG A 624 -10.81 -8.56 -2.85
CA ARG A 624 -10.06 -8.12 -1.67
C ARG A 624 -8.72 -7.47 -2.00
N GLY A 625 -8.05 -7.91 -3.08
CA GLY A 625 -6.90 -7.21 -3.63
C GLY A 625 -7.23 -5.76 -4.00
N ARG A 626 -8.39 -5.50 -4.62
CA ARG A 626 -8.89 -4.13 -4.91
C ARG A 626 -9.17 -3.33 -3.66
N TYR A 627 -9.69 -3.99 -2.61
CA TYR A 627 -9.90 -3.38 -1.31
C TYR A 627 -8.57 -2.90 -0.70
N VAL A 628 -7.54 -3.76 -0.72
CA VAL A 628 -6.18 -3.43 -0.25
C VAL A 628 -5.56 -2.30 -1.08
N GLU A 629 -5.67 -2.37 -2.41
CA GLU A 629 -5.23 -1.31 -3.34
C GLU A 629 -5.86 0.04 -2.95
N PHE A 630 -7.18 0.09 -2.70
CA PHE A 630 -7.85 1.31 -2.27
C PHE A 630 -7.35 1.81 -0.91
N ASN A 631 -7.34 0.96 0.11
CA ASN A 631 -7.01 1.35 1.47
C ASN A 631 -5.58 1.89 1.61
N LEU A 632 -4.61 1.26 0.94
CA LEU A 632 -3.21 1.66 1.07
C LEU A 632 -2.82 2.83 0.15
N VAL A 633 -3.53 3.05 -0.97
CA VAL A 633 -3.17 4.09 -1.95
C VAL A 633 -4.04 5.35 -1.85
N TYR A 634 -5.35 5.19 -1.58
CA TYR A 634 -6.33 6.27 -1.72
C TYR A 634 -7.07 6.63 -0.44
N ASP A 635 -7.27 5.68 0.48
CA ASP A 635 -8.03 5.97 1.68
C ASP A 635 -7.32 7.01 2.55
N ARG A 636 -7.99 8.14 2.75
CA ARG A 636 -7.46 9.28 3.51
C ARG A 636 -7.25 8.91 4.97
N GLY A 637 -8.18 8.13 5.56
CA GLY A 637 -8.10 7.70 6.95
C GLY A 637 -6.89 6.82 7.22
N THR A 638 -6.73 5.76 6.42
CA THR A 638 -5.58 4.84 6.48
C THR A 638 -4.27 5.58 6.25
N THR A 639 -4.16 6.34 5.16
CA THR A 639 -2.92 7.06 4.81
C THR A 639 -2.52 8.08 5.89
N PHE A 640 -3.48 8.83 6.42
CA PHE A 640 -3.24 9.78 7.50
C PHE A 640 -2.79 9.06 8.77
N GLY A 641 -3.46 7.98 9.17
CA GLY A 641 -3.13 7.21 10.37
C GLY A 641 -1.71 6.62 10.32
N LEU A 642 -1.33 6.01 9.20
CA LEU A 642 0.02 5.44 9.02
C LEU A 642 1.13 6.51 9.01
N LYS A 643 0.83 7.75 8.61
CA LYS A 643 1.80 8.85 8.54
C LYS A 643 1.91 9.66 9.84
N THR A 644 0.88 9.66 10.66
CA THR A 644 0.78 10.50 11.88
C THR A 644 1.00 9.72 13.18
N GLY A 645 1.39 8.44 13.09
CA GLY A 645 1.66 7.60 14.26
C GLY A 645 0.40 7.12 14.97
N GLY A 646 -0.69 6.87 14.24
CA GLY A 646 -1.85 6.17 14.78
C GLY A 646 -1.52 4.73 15.19
N ARG A 647 -2.39 4.08 15.97
CA ARG A 647 -2.22 2.67 16.35
C ARG A 647 -2.32 1.79 15.09
N ILE A 648 -1.19 1.24 14.67
CA ILE A 648 -1.03 0.52 13.40
C ILE A 648 -1.96 -0.67 13.29
N GLU A 649 -2.06 -1.48 14.35
CA GLU A 649 -2.94 -2.66 14.36
C GLU A 649 -4.43 -2.28 14.25
N SER A 650 -4.85 -1.15 14.82
CA SER A 650 -6.21 -0.63 14.65
C SER A 650 -6.48 -0.11 13.24
N ILE A 651 -5.46 0.41 12.54
CA ILE A 651 -5.60 0.88 11.16
C ILE A 651 -5.65 -0.31 10.19
N LEU A 652 -4.73 -1.27 10.36
CA LEU A 652 -4.54 -2.40 9.46
C LEU A 652 -5.51 -3.56 9.74
N VAL A 653 -6.34 -3.48 10.79
CA VAL A 653 -7.50 -4.37 10.92
C VAL A 653 -8.45 -4.26 9.73
N SER A 654 -8.48 -3.10 9.07
CA SER A 654 -9.30 -2.86 7.87
C SER A 654 -8.90 -3.73 6.68
N LEU A 655 -7.64 -4.20 6.65
CA LEU A 655 -7.16 -5.09 5.60
C LEU A 655 -7.70 -6.51 5.83
N PRO A 656 -8.12 -7.20 4.76
CA PRO A 656 -8.61 -8.56 4.85
C PRO A 656 -7.53 -9.50 5.36
N LEU A 657 -7.95 -10.63 5.90
CA LEU A 657 -7.01 -11.66 6.34
C LEU A 657 -6.14 -12.13 5.19
N THR A 658 -6.72 -12.35 4.02
CA THR A 658 -6.01 -12.73 2.79
C THR A 658 -6.48 -11.90 1.59
N ALA A 659 -5.59 -11.70 0.62
CA ALA A 659 -5.90 -11.08 -0.67
C ALA A 659 -5.06 -11.70 -1.79
N ARG A 660 -5.49 -11.52 -3.05
CA ARG A 660 -4.85 -12.09 -4.24
C ARG A 660 -4.68 -11.07 -5.37
N TRP A 661 -3.59 -11.17 -6.15
CA TRP A 661 -3.33 -10.39 -7.35
C TRP A 661 -2.86 -11.24 -8.52
N GLU A 662 -3.76 -11.47 -9.46
CA GLU A 662 -3.44 -12.11 -10.74
C GLU A 662 -3.09 -11.09 -11.83
N TYR A 663 -2.16 -11.47 -12.69
CA TYR A 663 -1.76 -10.66 -13.84
C TYR A 663 -2.80 -10.72 -14.96
N ASP A 664 -3.28 -9.55 -15.40
CA ASP A 664 -4.21 -9.36 -16.52
C ASP A 664 -5.51 -10.21 -16.43
N HIS A 665 -5.93 -10.57 -15.21
CA HIS A 665 -7.15 -11.32 -14.99
C HIS A 665 -8.38 -10.51 -15.43
N LYS A 666 -9.23 -11.14 -16.26
CA LYS A 666 -10.52 -10.61 -16.68
C LYS A 666 -11.57 -11.71 -16.53
N PRO A 667 -12.66 -11.47 -15.78
CA PRO A 667 -13.76 -12.44 -15.73
C PRO A 667 -14.39 -12.59 -17.12
N GLU A 668 -14.92 -13.79 -17.39
CA GLU A 668 -15.59 -14.10 -18.66
C GLU A 668 -16.81 -13.19 -18.84
N GLU A 669 -16.98 -12.60 -20.03
CA GLU A 669 -18.11 -11.71 -20.31
C GLU A 669 -19.44 -12.46 -20.12
N GLY A 670 -20.35 -11.89 -19.33
CA GLY A 670 -21.63 -12.52 -18.98
C GLY A 670 -21.62 -13.43 -17.74
N SER A 671 -20.44 -13.77 -17.18
CA SER A 671 -20.33 -14.48 -15.89
C SER A 671 -20.87 -13.63 -14.72
N GLU A 672 -21.11 -14.24 -13.56
CA GLU A 672 -21.52 -13.52 -12.35
C GLU A 672 -20.43 -12.56 -11.85
N GLU A 673 -19.16 -12.95 -11.99
CA GLU A 673 -18.00 -12.12 -11.70
C GLU A 673 -17.95 -10.89 -12.62
N TRP A 674 -18.26 -11.06 -13.90
CA TRP A 674 -18.35 -9.96 -14.85
C TRP A 674 -19.50 -9.02 -14.52
N LYS A 675 -20.67 -9.52 -14.08
CA LYS A 675 -21.78 -8.66 -13.64
C LYS A 675 -21.38 -7.74 -12.48
N LEU A 676 -20.61 -8.26 -11.52
CA LEU A 676 -20.06 -7.41 -10.46
C LEU A 676 -19.11 -6.36 -11.03
N LEU A 677 -18.16 -6.78 -11.88
CA LEU A 677 -17.19 -5.85 -12.48
C LEU A 677 -17.88 -4.75 -13.28
N ASP A 678 -18.89 -5.10 -14.11
CA ASP A 678 -19.70 -4.16 -14.86
C ASP A 678 -20.41 -3.17 -13.93
N ALA A 679 -21.02 -3.62 -12.84
CA ALA A 679 -21.66 -2.73 -11.87
C ALA A 679 -20.67 -1.79 -11.16
N CYS A 680 -19.43 -2.23 -10.92
CA CYS A 680 -18.37 -1.39 -10.34
C CYS A 680 -17.83 -0.35 -11.35
N ILE A 681 -17.82 -0.65 -12.65
CA ILE A 681 -17.39 0.28 -13.71
C ILE A 681 -18.54 1.24 -14.08
N ASN A 682 -19.74 0.70 -14.21
CA ASN A 682 -20.96 1.36 -14.67
C ASN A 682 -22.03 1.28 -13.57
N PRO A 683 -21.97 2.14 -12.53
CA PRO A 683 -22.94 2.14 -11.45
C PRO A 683 -24.33 2.44 -12.03
N LYS A 684 -25.27 1.59 -11.65
CA LYS A 684 -26.70 1.75 -11.95
C LYS A 684 -27.35 2.49 -10.79
N GLU A 685 -28.41 3.24 -11.10
CA GLU A 685 -29.20 3.99 -10.11
C GLU A 685 -29.92 3.08 -9.11
#